data_AF-A0A8J2B9R6-F1
#
_entry.id   AF-A0A8J2B9R6-F1
#
_cell.length_a   1.000
_cell.length_b   1.000
_cell.length_c   1.000
_cell.angle_alpha   90.00
_cell.angle_beta   90.00
_cell.angle_gamma   90.00
#
_symmetry.space_group_name_H-M   'P 1'
#
loop_
_entity.id
_entity.type
_entity.pdbx_description
1 polymer ?
#
loop_
_entity_poly.entity_id
_entity_poly.type
_entity_poly.pdbx_seq_one_letter_code
_entity_poly.pdbx_strand_id
1 'polypeptide(L)'
;MMFPATHFIFSFFLHLIDPVCGLPVSSTWVNTSSGEAGVIAGTTSSTKELGGAPTTPGGKEKKSPEVDPGSKTASVLINVKNPEDEKEKLQQPQPGGQMPLIVRPPTAPEDTSLCLSPDVDFCVQPKPPNGRTDYSWDGWKRADFVRESLHWKVSVDEQPSFVFETLPRGGKGKIQRPRDWQRPWPLDRIPTGKDDDGIDALVKQQTMAYTQIVYKNTIKVKLTARDGGKSGVDLKKWFSSCHVKPVFNNEDIVVNTDKALDENSIELLIPFDKANPKIRQISIEFDDIESQIVFRAADGAIVGREPKHVLFLFVSPPLEREKDPFSVYEENEILVMQPGPISLDNYKSAKKVLYFPPGVYWMDTNRQGKTGKRGENHMTLTESQAWVHFAHWAYVKSAVHWQYAEENGTYAATGYGVLTGSDYVYQANPDRSYESVKSDAASLRMWKSWNGSPGQQTFILHGVTMTDPPFNSHDMYNEPKIFATDYKQVGGWFLQTDGLTLYPGSVFKDSLVHTNDDGLKTYHSDIQYERISVWKGPNDPVFQMGWAPQNLQNVYAKDITILHTRFKSWDKEALPSAIIGASYSYNSDWAFAPDKEIGNWKLSGLYCDDLCPALVHIYTPMQHYREFVIENVIYRKGRYSSGDLGKDRVTSWRDWEIEHSDSEKGDKITVWNSKTDVKQLVDFHFRISNVREDGNNRIQMVGDNTDGFEWWIGYPGDLRPAGYPL
;
A
#
# COMPACT_ATOMS: atom_id res chain seq x y z
N MET A 1 -33.16 -62.91 -17.50
CA MET A 1 -33.62 -62.76 -18.90
C MET A 1 -32.53 -62.04 -19.68
N MET A 2 -32.07 -62.66 -20.76
CA MET A 2 -31.27 -62.18 -21.91
C MET A 2 -29.91 -61.45 -21.72
N PHE A 3 -28.85 -62.19 -22.08
CA PHE A 3 -27.58 -61.77 -22.75
C PHE A 3 -27.85 -61.22 -24.18
N PRO A 4 -26.88 -60.70 -25.00
CA PRO A 4 -25.40 -60.96 -25.09
C PRO A 4 -24.52 -59.68 -25.18
N ALA A 5 -23.20 -59.61 -24.95
CA ALA A 5 -21.99 -60.33 -25.42
C ALA A 5 -21.56 -60.06 -26.88
N THR A 6 -20.44 -59.33 -27.07
CA THR A 6 -19.47 -59.56 -28.18
C THR A 6 -18.07 -59.02 -27.87
N HIS A 7 -17.06 -59.85 -28.19
CA HIS A 7 -15.61 -59.63 -28.10
C HIS A 7 -15.01 -59.00 -29.38
N PHE A 8 -13.83 -58.38 -29.28
CA PHE A 8 -12.76 -58.47 -30.31
C PHE A 8 -11.37 -58.35 -29.65
N ILE A 9 -10.38 -59.03 -30.24
CA ILE A 9 -9.07 -59.41 -29.69
C ILE A 9 -7.92 -59.09 -30.70
N PHE A 10 -6.68 -58.89 -30.20
CA PHE A 10 -5.31 -58.96 -30.82
C PHE A 10 -4.88 -57.81 -31.77
N SER A 11 -3.62 -57.32 -31.87
CA SER A 11 -2.26 -57.79 -31.49
C SER A 11 -1.24 -56.61 -31.54
N PHE A 12 -0.33 -56.49 -30.56
CA PHE A 12 1.15 -56.65 -30.60
C PHE A 12 2.01 -55.86 -31.62
N PHE A 13 2.96 -55.06 -31.09
CA PHE A 13 4.40 -55.10 -31.45
C PHE A 13 5.25 -54.68 -30.23
N LEU A 14 6.35 -55.41 -30.01
CA LEU A 14 7.27 -55.34 -28.87
C LEU A 14 8.69 -55.42 -29.44
N HIS A 15 9.68 -54.81 -28.76
CA HIS A 15 11.17 -54.96 -28.81
C HIS A 15 11.92 -53.64 -29.10
N LEU A 16 12.99 -53.21 -28.40
CA LEU A 16 13.87 -53.77 -27.34
C LEU A 16 14.64 -52.62 -26.61
N ILE A 17 14.78 -52.75 -25.28
CA ILE A 17 15.98 -52.63 -24.38
C ILE A 17 16.90 -51.37 -24.48
N ASP A 18 17.13 -50.48 -23.48
CA ASP A 18 17.56 -50.49 -22.04
C ASP A 18 19.04 -49.98 -21.91
N PRO A 19 19.63 -49.59 -20.75
CA PRO A 19 19.14 -49.02 -19.48
C PRO A 19 19.98 -47.79 -18.97
N VAL A 20 19.63 -47.20 -17.81
CA VAL A 20 20.49 -47.03 -16.59
C VAL A 20 20.11 -45.80 -15.72
N CYS A 21 19.89 -46.09 -14.42
CA CYS A 21 19.83 -45.24 -13.20
C CYS A 21 18.62 -44.28 -13.01
N GLY A 22 17.85 -44.25 -11.91
CA GLY A 22 17.85 -44.95 -10.62
C GLY A 22 16.76 -44.29 -9.71
N LEU A 23 15.98 -45.13 -9.03
CA LEU A 23 14.75 -44.94 -8.21
C LEU A 23 14.84 -43.95 -7.00
N PRO A 24 13.76 -43.73 -6.18
CA PRO A 24 12.32 -43.92 -6.40
C PRO A 24 11.43 -42.71 -6.00
N VAL A 25 10.24 -42.62 -6.61
CA VAL A 25 9.09 -41.86 -6.08
C VAL A 25 8.09 -42.88 -5.50
N SER A 26 7.74 -42.76 -4.22
CA SER A 26 6.66 -43.54 -3.61
C SER A 26 5.35 -42.74 -3.66
N SER A 27 4.44 -43.15 -4.54
CA SER A 27 3.05 -42.73 -4.54
C SER A 27 2.17 -43.83 -3.93
N THR A 28 1.65 -43.59 -2.73
CA THR A 28 0.51 -44.36 -2.21
C THR A 28 -0.77 -43.58 -2.49
N TRP A 29 -1.52 -44.08 -3.46
CA TRP A 29 -2.94 -43.80 -3.64
C TRP A 29 -3.71 -44.45 -2.48
N VAL A 30 -4.47 -43.65 -1.74
CA VAL A 30 -5.56 -44.15 -0.89
C VAL A 30 -6.84 -43.53 -1.41
N ASN A 31 -7.70 -44.40 -1.91
CA ASN A 31 -9.06 -44.15 -2.32
C ASN A 31 -9.93 -44.32 -1.06
N THR A 32 -10.63 -43.27 -0.63
CA THR A 32 -11.78 -43.40 0.28
C THR A 32 -12.92 -42.51 -0.20
N SER A 33 -14.02 -43.18 -0.44
CA SER A 33 -15.33 -42.73 -0.87
C SER A 33 -16.10 -41.94 0.19
N SER A 34 -17.10 -41.20 -0.33
CA SER A 34 -18.40 -40.84 0.27
C SER A 34 -18.44 -39.92 1.49
N GLY A 35 -19.18 -38.81 1.34
CA GLY A 35 -19.68 -38.00 2.43
C GLY A 35 -20.38 -36.74 1.95
N GLU A 36 -21.62 -36.86 1.50
CA GLU A 36 -22.56 -35.73 1.48
C GLU A 36 -22.72 -35.18 2.92
N ALA A 37 -22.51 -33.88 3.09
CA ALA A 37 -23.01 -33.08 4.20
C ALA A 37 -23.08 -31.64 3.67
N GLY A 38 -24.21 -30.96 3.61
CA GLY A 38 -25.22 -30.87 4.66
C GLY A 38 -25.14 -29.45 5.20
N VAL A 39 -25.98 -28.57 4.65
CA VAL A 39 -26.20 -27.20 5.09
C VAL A 39 -26.62 -27.20 6.56
N ILE A 40 -25.88 -26.51 7.43
CA ILE A 40 -26.38 -26.09 8.75
C ILE A 40 -25.97 -24.64 9.01
N ALA A 41 -26.97 -23.77 8.94
CA ALA A 41 -26.99 -22.47 9.58
C ALA A 41 -27.19 -22.63 11.08
N GLY A 42 -26.56 -21.76 11.88
CA GLY A 42 -26.93 -21.53 13.26
C GLY A 42 -25.75 -21.45 14.22
N THR A 43 -25.37 -20.22 14.57
CA THR A 43 -24.91 -19.94 15.94
C THR A 43 -25.56 -18.66 16.43
N THR A 44 -26.29 -18.83 17.51
CA THR A 44 -27.12 -17.91 18.26
C THR A 44 -26.33 -16.78 18.90
N SER A 45 -26.89 -15.57 18.78
CA SER A 45 -26.60 -14.40 19.62
C SER A 45 -26.99 -14.65 21.07
N SER A 46 -26.14 -14.28 22.02
CA SER A 46 -26.54 -14.02 23.40
C SER A 46 -26.44 -12.52 23.69
N THR A 47 -27.61 -11.89 23.76
CA THR A 47 -27.83 -10.55 24.28
C THR A 47 -27.66 -10.54 25.80
N LYS A 48 -26.86 -9.61 26.33
CA LYS A 48 -27.05 -9.07 27.68
C LYS A 48 -26.90 -7.56 27.66
N GLU A 49 -28.05 -6.91 27.72
CA GLU A 49 -28.22 -5.49 28.01
C GLU A 49 -27.72 -5.17 29.43
N LEU A 50 -27.06 -4.02 29.58
CA LEU A 50 -26.97 -3.26 30.82
C LEU A 50 -27.07 -1.76 30.45
N GLY A 51 -28.30 -1.23 30.45
CA GLY A 51 -28.57 0.18 30.77
C GLY A 51 -28.55 0.35 32.30
N GLY A 52 -28.50 1.52 32.92
CA GLY A 52 -28.56 2.90 32.49
C GLY A 52 -28.31 3.80 33.72
N ALA A 53 -28.19 5.10 33.50
CA ALA A 53 -27.97 6.13 34.52
C ALA A 53 -29.13 6.23 35.53
N PRO A 54 -28.89 6.63 36.80
CA PRO A 54 -29.97 6.89 37.75
C PRO A 54 -30.30 8.40 37.86
N THR A 55 -31.54 8.73 37.55
CA THR A 55 -32.25 9.94 38.02
C THR A 55 -33.10 9.60 39.25
N THR A 56 -33.09 10.47 40.25
CA THR A 56 -33.88 10.41 41.49
C THR A 56 -35.38 10.68 41.24
N PRO A 57 -36.30 10.27 42.16
CA PRO A 57 -36.85 11.28 43.08
C PRO A 57 -37.36 10.79 44.46
N GLY A 58 -37.34 11.72 45.44
CA GLY A 58 -38.27 11.94 46.58
C GLY A 58 -38.55 10.81 47.58
N GLY A 59 -38.57 10.98 48.90
CA GLY A 59 -38.54 12.13 49.80
C GLY A 59 -39.21 11.71 51.12
N LYS A 60 -38.72 12.21 52.27
CA LYS A 60 -39.47 12.53 53.50
C LYS A 60 -38.53 13.04 54.61
N GLU A 61 -38.77 14.28 55.03
CA GLU A 61 -38.76 14.86 56.40
C GLU A 61 -38.10 14.02 57.53
N LYS A 62 -37.26 14.55 58.44
CA LYS A 62 -37.46 15.74 59.29
C LYS A 62 -36.22 15.99 60.20
N LYS A 63 -36.04 17.26 60.59
CA LYS A 63 -35.42 17.83 61.83
C LYS A 63 -33.88 17.85 62.03
N SER A 64 -33.35 19.08 61.99
CA SER A 64 -32.18 19.63 62.71
C SER A 64 -32.36 19.53 64.26
N PRO A 65 -31.35 19.77 65.15
CA PRO A 65 -30.37 20.88 65.09
C PRO A 65 -28.94 20.65 65.69
N GLU A 66 -28.14 21.73 65.61
CA GLU A 66 -27.09 22.19 66.56
C GLU A 66 -25.67 21.55 66.66
N VAL A 67 -24.69 22.36 66.23
CA VAL A 67 -23.50 22.89 66.96
C VAL A 67 -22.89 22.07 68.12
N ASP A 68 -21.62 21.67 68.02
CA ASP A 68 -20.48 22.21 68.82
C ASP A 68 -19.11 21.64 68.33
N PRO A 69 -17.97 22.35 68.53
CA PRO A 69 -16.66 22.07 67.95
C PRO A 69 -15.72 21.33 68.92
N GLY A 70 -14.64 20.73 68.41
CA GLY A 70 -13.62 20.17 69.30
C GLY A 70 -12.47 19.46 68.62
N SER A 71 -11.35 20.18 68.49
CA SER A 71 -9.95 19.75 68.67
C SER A 71 -9.50 18.37 68.15
N LYS A 72 -8.43 18.35 67.34
CA LYS A 72 -7.06 18.16 67.84
C LYS A 72 -6.02 18.19 66.72
N THR A 73 -4.94 18.86 67.07
CA THR A 73 -3.64 19.05 66.43
C THR A 73 -2.88 17.76 66.13
N ALA A 74 -2.15 17.75 65.02
CA ALA A 74 -0.81 17.18 64.94
C ALA A 74 -0.01 17.88 63.83
N SER A 75 1.01 18.62 64.26
CA SER A 75 1.98 19.39 63.49
C SER A 75 3.33 18.70 63.54
N VAL A 76 4.03 18.49 62.41
CA VAL A 76 5.51 18.39 62.36
C VAL A 76 6.05 18.88 61.00
N LEU A 77 6.64 20.08 61.06
CA LEU A 77 7.91 20.56 60.47
C LEU A 77 8.29 20.25 59.01
N ILE A 78 8.22 21.29 58.17
CA ILE A 78 9.07 21.50 56.99
C ILE A 78 10.15 22.52 57.37
N ASN A 79 11.40 22.18 57.14
CA ASN A 79 12.56 23.04 57.38
C ASN A 79 12.81 23.88 56.11
N VAL A 80 12.52 25.18 56.18
CA VAL A 80 12.92 26.18 55.18
C VAL A 80 14.05 26.99 55.79
N LYS A 81 15.21 27.07 55.13
CA LYS A 81 16.23 28.06 55.44
C LYS A 81 16.31 29.09 54.31
N ASN A 82 16.16 30.35 54.72
CA ASN A 82 16.26 31.54 53.90
C ASN A 82 17.74 31.92 53.66
N PRO A 83 18.03 32.66 52.59
CA PRO A 83 19.35 33.17 52.25
C PRO A 83 19.55 34.57 52.85
N GLU A 84 20.77 34.86 53.27
CA GLU A 84 21.43 36.18 53.34
C GLU A 84 22.54 36.06 54.38
N ASP A 85 23.79 36.01 53.92
CA ASP A 85 24.87 36.85 54.43
C ASP A 85 26.19 36.59 53.70
N GLU A 86 26.91 37.70 53.52
CA GLU A 86 28.34 37.86 53.21
C GLU A 86 28.74 38.25 51.77
N LYS A 87 28.98 39.57 51.66
CA LYS A 87 29.81 40.25 50.66
C LYS A 87 31.24 40.44 51.18
N GLU A 88 32.16 40.53 50.22
CA GLU A 88 33.50 41.13 50.25
C GLU A 88 34.68 40.37 50.91
N LYS A 89 35.59 39.89 50.05
CA LYS A 89 37.01 40.30 50.05
C LYS A 89 37.71 39.98 48.72
N LEU A 90 38.46 40.96 48.23
CA LEU A 90 39.22 41.01 46.97
C LEU A 90 40.65 40.44 47.11
N GLN A 91 41.13 39.88 45.99
CA GLN A 91 42.52 39.82 45.44
C GLN A 91 43.61 38.98 46.12
N GLN A 92 44.08 37.95 45.39
CA GLN A 92 45.46 37.82 44.88
C GLN A 92 45.55 36.71 43.79
N PRO A 93 46.49 36.79 42.82
CA PRO A 93 46.51 35.92 41.64
C PRO A 93 47.40 34.69 41.83
N GLN A 94 46.94 33.53 41.33
CA GLN A 94 47.75 32.31 41.15
C GLN A 94 47.70 31.91 39.66
N PRO A 95 48.84 31.56 39.02
CA PRO A 95 48.89 31.18 37.62
C PRO A 95 48.71 29.66 37.46
N GLY A 96 48.01 29.25 36.40
CA GLY A 96 48.04 27.87 35.92
C GLY A 96 46.82 27.03 36.28
N GLY A 97 45.74 27.19 35.51
CA GLY A 97 44.64 26.24 35.46
C GLY A 97 44.11 26.20 34.03
N GLN A 98 44.32 25.08 33.33
CA GLN A 98 43.71 24.80 32.04
C GLN A 98 42.19 24.98 32.17
N MET A 99 41.62 25.83 31.31
CA MET A 99 40.17 25.92 31.18
C MET A 99 39.63 24.55 30.74
N PRO A 100 38.52 24.07 31.33
CA PRO A 100 37.79 22.96 30.73
C PRO A 100 37.31 23.44 29.37
N LEU A 101 37.69 22.69 28.33
CA LEU A 101 37.10 22.82 27.01
C LEU A 101 35.58 22.71 27.21
N ILE A 102 34.86 23.83 27.10
CA ILE A 102 33.42 23.79 26.89
C ILE A 102 33.26 23.18 25.51
N VAL A 103 33.12 21.86 25.48
CA VAL A 103 32.70 21.12 24.31
C VAL A 103 31.32 21.66 23.98
N ARG A 104 31.26 22.51 22.95
CA ARG A 104 29.99 22.87 22.33
C ARG A 104 29.27 21.56 22.02
N PRO A 105 27.95 21.44 22.30
CA PRO A 105 27.19 20.31 21.78
C PRO A 105 27.44 20.27 20.25
N PRO A 106 27.59 19.07 19.66
CA PRO A 106 27.78 18.98 18.23
C PRO A 106 26.63 19.72 17.58
N THR A 107 26.96 20.77 16.84
CA THR A 107 26.09 21.36 15.83
C THR A 107 25.50 20.21 15.01
N ALA A 108 24.22 20.30 14.66
CA ALA A 108 23.52 19.33 13.83
C ALA A 108 24.47 18.76 12.76
N PRO A 109 24.55 17.43 12.57
CA PRO A 109 25.50 16.83 11.66
C PRO A 109 25.40 17.53 10.30
N GLU A 110 26.52 18.08 9.83
CA GLU A 110 26.66 18.90 8.61
C GLU A 110 26.25 18.19 7.30
N ASP A 111 25.64 17.00 7.38
CA ASP A 111 25.41 16.10 6.24
C ASP A 111 23.94 15.91 5.87
N THR A 112 23.01 16.58 6.56
CA THR A 112 21.56 16.47 6.27
C THR A 112 21.08 17.44 5.17
N SER A 113 21.86 18.48 4.88
CA SER A 113 21.50 19.55 3.94
C SER A 113 22.08 19.38 2.54
N LEU A 114 22.91 18.35 2.29
CA LEU A 114 23.58 18.19 0.98
C LEU A 114 22.59 18.09 -0.18
N CYS A 115 21.46 17.40 -0.01
CA CYS A 115 20.43 17.33 -1.06
C CYS A 115 19.70 18.68 -1.31
N LEU A 116 19.81 19.62 -0.37
CA LEU A 116 19.15 20.93 -0.41
C LEU A 116 20.11 22.07 -0.74
N SER A 117 21.42 21.83 -0.82
CA SER A 117 22.39 22.84 -1.24
C SER A 117 22.03 23.35 -2.65
N PRO A 118 22.06 24.68 -2.88
CA PRO A 118 21.80 25.26 -4.19
C PRO A 118 22.79 24.78 -5.27
N ASP A 119 23.97 24.31 -4.86
CA ASP A 119 25.04 23.88 -5.77
C ASP A 119 25.00 22.37 -6.09
N VAL A 120 24.03 21.63 -5.55
CA VAL A 120 23.91 20.19 -5.77
C VAL A 120 22.82 19.91 -6.80
N ASP A 121 23.25 19.43 -7.97
CA ASP A 121 22.40 19.12 -9.13
C ASP A 121 21.47 17.92 -8.90
N PHE A 122 21.91 16.96 -8.10
CA PHE A 122 21.14 15.78 -7.72
C PHE A 122 21.63 15.19 -6.39
N CYS A 123 20.78 14.40 -5.74
CA CYS A 123 21.10 13.63 -4.55
C CYS A 123 20.73 12.17 -4.75
N VAL A 124 21.63 11.28 -4.37
CA VAL A 124 21.44 9.83 -4.42
C VAL A 124 21.51 9.22 -3.02
N GLN A 125 21.01 8.00 -2.89
CA GLN A 125 21.05 7.26 -1.63
C GLN A 125 22.47 6.71 -1.42
N PRO A 126 23.24 7.10 -0.38
CA PRO A 126 24.52 6.47 -0.12
C PRO A 126 24.36 5.00 0.30
N LYS A 127 25.42 4.19 0.23
CA LYS A 127 25.36 2.81 0.74
C LYS A 127 25.44 2.82 2.28
N PRO A 128 24.47 2.24 3.02
CA PRO A 128 24.58 2.10 4.46
C PRO A 128 25.70 1.14 4.85
N PRO A 129 26.40 1.39 5.98
CA PRO A 129 27.39 0.45 6.52
C PRO A 129 26.84 -0.97 6.70
N ASN A 130 25.52 -1.06 6.92
CA ASN A 130 24.79 -2.31 7.12
C ASN A 130 23.92 -2.73 5.92
N GLY A 131 24.08 -2.07 4.76
CA GLY A 131 23.47 -2.46 3.50
C GLY A 131 24.08 -3.75 2.98
N ARG A 132 23.29 -4.81 2.85
CA ARG A 132 23.78 -6.11 2.38
C ARG A 132 22.78 -6.82 1.49
N THR A 133 23.32 -7.55 0.52
CA THR A 133 22.60 -8.55 -0.28
C THR A 133 22.47 -9.83 0.53
N ASP A 134 21.52 -9.86 1.47
CA ASP A 134 21.28 -11.05 2.30
C ASP A 134 19.81 -11.46 2.27
N TYR A 135 19.53 -12.51 1.52
CA TYR A 135 18.20 -13.08 1.31
C TYR A 135 17.88 -14.21 2.29
N SER A 136 18.84 -14.56 3.12
CA SER A 136 18.66 -15.58 4.14
C SER A 136 17.90 -15.01 5.34
N TRP A 137 17.48 -15.93 6.21
CA TRP A 137 16.96 -15.59 7.53
C TRP A 137 17.94 -14.80 8.39
N ASP A 138 19.26 -14.97 8.17
CA ASP A 138 20.28 -14.39 9.04
C ASP A 138 20.37 -12.86 8.89
N GLY A 139 20.15 -12.34 7.69
CA GLY A 139 20.07 -10.89 7.44
C GLY A 139 18.94 -10.27 8.24
N TRP A 140 17.79 -10.94 8.30
CA TRP A 140 16.64 -10.45 9.05
C TRP A 140 16.90 -10.45 10.57
N LYS A 141 17.73 -11.35 11.12
CA LYS A 141 18.06 -11.39 12.57
C LYS A 141 18.74 -10.10 13.06
N ARG A 142 19.36 -9.35 12.15
CA ARG A 142 20.03 -8.10 12.45
C ARG A 142 19.06 -6.93 12.44
N ALA A 143 18.98 -6.24 13.56
CA ALA A 143 18.08 -5.11 13.73
C ALA A 143 18.47 -3.91 12.85
N ASP A 144 19.76 -3.71 12.64
CA ASP A 144 20.39 -2.64 11.86
C ASP A 144 20.50 -2.92 10.35
N PHE A 145 20.03 -4.09 9.90
CA PHE A 145 20.16 -4.53 8.51
C PHE A 145 19.23 -3.76 7.56
N VAL A 146 19.77 -3.33 6.42
CA VAL A 146 18.99 -2.80 5.30
C VAL A 146 19.23 -3.70 4.10
N ARG A 147 18.15 -4.22 3.51
CA ARG A 147 18.23 -5.11 2.36
C ARG A 147 18.64 -4.32 1.13
N GLU A 148 19.78 -4.69 0.56
CA GLU A 148 20.29 -4.18 -0.72
C GLU A 148 19.90 -5.13 -1.85
N SER A 149 19.54 -4.59 -3.01
CA SER A 149 19.19 -5.43 -4.16
C SER A 149 20.32 -6.37 -4.55
N LEU A 150 19.98 -7.65 -4.71
CA LEU A 150 20.89 -8.66 -5.25
C LEU A 150 21.06 -8.53 -6.75
N HIS A 151 20.08 -7.96 -7.46
CA HIS A 151 20.00 -8.00 -8.91
C HIS A 151 20.44 -6.69 -9.57
N TRP A 152 20.31 -5.56 -8.88
CA TRP A 152 20.49 -4.25 -9.49
C TRP A 152 21.56 -3.39 -8.81
N LYS A 153 22.36 -2.70 -9.62
CA LYS A 153 23.12 -1.49 -9.23
C LYS A 153 22.59 -0.32 -10.02
N VAL A 154 22.54 0.83 -9.37
CA VAL A 154 22.17 2.09 -10.00
C VAL A 154 23.25 3.12 -9.69
N SER A 155 23.62 3.92 -10.68
CA SER A 155 24.38 5.16 -10.48
C SER A 155 23.74 6.32 -11.24
N VAL A 156 23.94 7.53 -10.73
CA VAL A 156 23.48 8.78 -11.33
C VAL A 156 24.71 9.64 -11.60
N ASP A 157 24.97 9.95 -12.87
CA ASP A 157 26.19 10.66 -13.31
C ASP A 157 27.46 10.08 -12.63
N GLU A 158 27.59 8.76 -12.70
CA GLU A 158 28.65 7.93 -12.11
C GLU A 158 28.66 7.83 -10.57
N GLN A 159 27.78 8.52 -9.84
CA GLN A 159 27.65 8.37 -8.39
C GLN A 159 26.74 7.18 -8.03
N PRO A 160 27.20 6.20 -7.23
CA PRO A 160 26.36 5.07 -6.85
C PRO A 160 25.14 5.50 -6.02
N SER A 161 23.96 4.98 -6.38
CA SER A 161 22.74 5.07 -5.58
C SER A 161 22.41 3.72 -4.98
N PHE A 162 22.17 3.68 -3.67
CA PHE A 162 21.75 2.48 -2.96
C PHE A 162 20.37 2.04 -3.45
N VAL A 163 20.26 0.74 -3.70
CA VAL A 163 19.04 0.11 -4.19
C VAL A 163 18.49 -0.73 -3.05
N PHE A 164 17.41 -0.25 -2.43
CA PHE A 164 16.64 -1.00 -1.46
C PHE A 164 15.94 -2.17 -2.12
N GLU A 165 15.55 -3.16 -1.33
CA GLU A 165 14.76 -4.28 -1.83
C GLU A 165 13.80 -4.82 -0.79
N THR A 166 12.60 -5.18 -1.23
CA THR A 166 11.60 -5.90 -0.45
C THR A 166 11.35 -7.28 -1.07
N LEU A 167 11.04 -8.23 -0.20
CA LEU A 167 10.71 -9.61 -0.53
C LEU A 167 9.31 -9.93 0.02
N PRO A 168 8.56 -10.84 -0.62
CA PRO A 168 7.38 -11.43 -0.02
C PRO A 168 7.66 -11.92 1.41
N ARG A 169 6.79 -11.55 2.36
CA ARG A 169 6.93 -11.82 3.81
C ARG A 169 8.19 -11.22 4.46
N GLY A 170 8.86 -10.27 3.81
CA GLY A 170 10.15 -9.73 4.24
C GLY A 170 11.27 -10.79 4.30
N GLY A 171 11.08 -11.97 3.70
CA GLY A 171 11.97 -13.13 3.82
C GLY A 171 11.74 -14.01 5.07
N LYS A 172 10.76 -13.66 5.93
CA LYS A 172 10.48 -14.34 7.21
C LYS A 172 9.63 -15.61 7.10
N GLY A 173 9.22 -16.00 5.90
CA GLY A 173 8.23 -17.08 5.75
C GLY A 173 6.91 -16.79 6.48
N LYS A 174 6.08 -17.82 6.70
CA LYS A 174 4.83 -17.69 7.46
C LYS A 174 5.16 -17.79 8.95
N ILE A 175 5.08 -16.68 9.68
CA ILE A 175 5.32 -16.64 11.13
C ILE A 175 4.11 -16.03 11.85
N GLN A 176 3.77 -16.56 13.03
CA GLN A 176 2.62 -16.09 13.80
C GLN A 176 2.98 -14.94 14.74
N ARG A 177 4.21 -14.94 15.28
CA ARG A 177 4.72 -13.90 16.17
C ARG A 177 5.97 -13.25 15.58
N PRO A 178 6.20 -11.94 15.83
CA PRO A 178 7.42 -11.26 15.41
C PRO A 178 8.72 -11.89 15.92
N ARG A 179 8.67 -12.75 16.96
CA ARG A 179 9.83 -13.47 17.52
C ARG A 179 10.01 -14.91 17.05
N ASP A 180 9.11 -15.45 16.24
CA ASP A 180 9.19 -16.86 15.88
C ASP A 180 10.43 -17.22 15.03
N TRP A 181 11.10 -16.23 14.45
CA TRP A 181 12.44 -16.36 13.84
C TRP A 181 13.53 -16.89 14.78
N GLN A 182 13.35 -16.77 16.10
CA GLN A 182 14.30 -17.30 17.08
C GLN A 182 14.20 -18.82 17.22
N ARG A 183 13.17 -19.42 16.62
CA ARG A 183 12.97 -20.87 16.67
C ARG A 183 13.80 -21.55 15.58
N PRO A 184 14.42 -22.71 15.88
CA PRO A 184 15.29 -23.41 14.95
C PRO A 184 14.58 -24.10 13.76
N TRP A 185 13.25 -23.95 13.61
CA TRP A 185 12.47 -24.62 12.56
C TRP A 185 11.58 -23.62 11.81
N PRO A 186 11.56 -23.66 10.47
CA PRO A 186 10.64 -22.83 9.68
C PRO A 186 9.20 -23.23 10.02
N LEU A 187 8.39 -22.27 10.43
CA LEU A 187 6.94 -22.43 10.57
C LEU A 187 6.26 -22.48 9.18
N ASP A 188 6.73 -23.35 8.28
CA ASP A 188 5.87 -23.81 7.16
C ASP A 188 4.74 -24.72 7.68
N ARG A 189 4.69 -24.97 9.00
CA ARG A 189 3.60 -25.62 9.74
C ARG A 189 2.96 -24.65 10.72
N ILE A 190 2.33 -23.58 10.24
CA ILE A 190 1.24 -22.98 11.02
C ILE A 190 0.07 -24.00 10.95
N PRO A 191 -0.47 -24.48 12.08
CA PRO A 191 -1.45 -25.59 12.11
C PRO A 191 -2.87 -25.26 11.62
N THR A 192 -3.08 -24.20 10.85
CA THR A 192 -4.38 -23.90 10.25
C THR A 192 -4.17 -23.71 8.76
N GLY A 193 -4.48 -24.77 7.98
CA GLY A 193 -4.58 -24.70 6.52
C GLY A 193 -5.71 -23.80 6.02
N LYS A 194 -6.04 -22.73 6.75
CA LYS A 194 -7.11 -21.76 6.49
C LYS A 194 -6.60 -20.32 6.35
N ASP A 195 -5.35 -20.00 6.72
CA ASP A 195 -4.84 -18.63 6.69
C ASP A 195 -3.99 -18.41 5.43
N ASP A 196 -4.68 -18.08 4.33
CA ASP A 196 -4.03 -17.49 3.17
C ASP A 196 -3.58 -16.07 3.50
N ASP A 197 -2.32 -15.76 3.18
CA ASP A 197 -1.71 -14.46 3.36
C ASP A 197 -1.49 -13.73 2.02
N GLY A 198 -2.00 -14.29 0.91
CA GLY A 198 -1.95 -13.73 -0.44
C GLY A 198 -0.64 -13.99 -1.18
N ILE A 199 0.26 -14.77 -0.58
CA ILE A 199 1.60 -15.02 -1.11
C ILE A 199 1.77 -16.50 -1.46
N ASP A 200 1.58 -16.82 -2.74
CA ASP A 200 1.80 -18.16 -3.29
C ASP A 200 3.24 -18.41 -3.75
N ALA A 201 3.48 -19.59 -4.31
CA ALA A 201 4.79 -20.05 -4.76
C ALA A 201 5.39 -19.24 -5.93
N LEU A 202 4.58 -18.61 -6.79
CA LEU A 202 5.06 -17.74 -7.85
C LEU A 202 5.45 -16.38 -7.25
N VAL A 203 4.59 -15.79 -6.42
CA VAL A 203 4.88 -14.49 -5.78
C VAL A 203 6.15 -14.57 -4.94
N LYS A 204 6.41 -15.68 -4.23
CA LYS A 204 7.66 -15.91 -3.48
C LYS A 204 8.95 -15.77 -4.29
N GLN A 205 8.89 -15.90 -5.61
CA GLN A 205 10.06 -15.79 -6.49
C GLN A 205 10.33 -14.34 -6.91
N GLN A 206 9.39 -13.44 -6.63
CA GLN A 206 9.49 -12.04 -6.99
C GLN A 206 10.27 -11.24 -5.96
N THR A 207 11.01 -10.24 -6.41
CA THR A 207 11.63 -9.21 -5.57
C THR A 207 11.24 -7.85 -6.11
N MET A 208 11.18 -6.85 -5.22
CA MET A 208 10.92 -5.48 -5.62
C MET A 208 12.00 -4.57 -5.09
N ALA A 209 12.90 -4.19 -5.99
CA ALA A 209 13.99 -3.27 -5.73
C ALA A 209 13.57 -1.84 -6.08
N TYR A 210 14.10 -0.87 -5.36
CA TYR A 210 13.84 0.53 -5.63
C TYR A 210 14.99 1.42 -5.17
N THR A 211 15.13 2.57 -5.83
CA THR A 211 16.00 3.66 -5.36
C THR A 211 15.29 4.99 -5.57
N GLN A 212 15.62 5.97 -4.75
CA GLN A 212 15.07 7.31 -4.85
C GLN A 212 16.20 8.30 -5.13
N ILE A 213 15.98 9.18 -6.09
CA ILE A 213 16.92 10.18 -6.58
C ILE A 213 16.22 11.53 -6.47
N VAL A 214 16.89 12.52 -5.89
CA VAL A 214 16.45 13.91 -5.92
C VAL A 214 17.19 14.61 -7.04
N TYR A 215 16.53 15.39 -7.89
CA TYR A 215 17.18 16.04 -9.04
C TYR A 215 16.72 17.48 -9.27
N LYS A 216 17.65 18.32 -9.77
CA LYS A 216 17.45 19.72 -10.15
C LYS A 216 17.88 20.00 -11.59
N ASN A 217 18.42 19.00 -12.28
CA ASN A 217 18.92 19.07 -13.64
C ASN A 217 18.71 17.72 -14.34
N THR A 218 18.82 17.71 -15.66
CA THR A 218 18.78 16.47 -16.44
C THR A 218 19.91 15.56 -15.98
N ILE A 219 19.58 14.30 -15.66
CA ILE A 219 20.53 13.33 -15.12
C ILE A 219 20.68 12.13 -16.06
N LYS A 220 21.85 11.47 -16.00
CA LYS A 220 22.04 10.15 -16.60
C LYS A 220 22.00 9.10 -15.50
N VAL A 221 21.11 8.13 -15.65
CA VAL A 221 21.00 7.00 -14.73
C VAL A 221 21.53 5.75 -15.41
N LYS A 222 22.61 5.19 -14.88
CA LYS A 222 23.18 3.92 -15.34
C LYS A 222 22.65 2.79 -14.48
N LEU A 223 22.07 1.78 -15.13
CA LEU A 223 21.55 0.57 -14.50
C LEU A 223 22.46 -0.59 -14.84
N THR A 224 22.88 -1.38 -13.87
CA THR A 224 23.77 -2.53 -14.08
C THR A 224 23.21 -3.76 -13.41
N ALA A 225 23.08 -4.86 -14.16
CA ALA A 225 22.67 -6.15 -13.62
C ALA A 225 23.84 -6.79 -12.82
N ARG A 226 23.60 -7.15 -11.56
CA ARG A 226 24.61 -7.70 -10.64
C ARG A 226 24.90 -9.18 -10.87
N ASP A 227 23.90 -9.93 -11.33
CA ASP A 227 24.00 -11.36 -11.58
C ASP A 227 24.70 -11.69 -12.91
N GLY A 228 25.27 -10.67 -13.56
CA GLY A 228 26.13 -10.80 -14.74
C GLY A 228 25.36 -11.08 -16.04
N GLY A 229 24.03 -11.11 -16.00
CA GLY A 229 23.26 -11.97 -16.90
C GLY A 229 23.66 -13.42 -16.65
N LYS A 230 22.70 -14.33 -16.52
CA LYS A 230 23.06 -15.75 -16.46
C LYS A 230 23.95 -16.11 -17.65
N SER A 231 24.93 -17.00 -17.46
CA SER A 231 25.72 -17.53 -18.56
C SER A 231 24.79 -18.06 -19.66
N GLY A 232 24.87 -17.48 -20.86
CA GLY A 232 24.03 -17.88 -22.00
C GLY A 232 22.91 -16.91 -22.39
N VAL A 233 22.65 -15.85 -21.62
CA VAL A 233 21.77 -14.75 -22.06
C VAL A 233 22.58 -13.78 -22.92
N ASP A 234 22.11 -13.52 -24.13
CA ASP A 234 22.62 -12.41 -24.95
C ASP A 234 22.18 -11.09 -24.30
N LEU A 235 23.09 -10.53 -23.51
CA LEU A 235 22.88 -9.29 -22.76
C LEU A 235 22.50 -8.12 -23.66
N LYS A 236 23.06 -8.05 -24.88
CA LYS A 236 22.71 -7.00 -25.84
C LYS A 236 21.25 -7.13 -26.25
N LYS A 237 20.81 -8.35 -26.57
CA LYS A 237 19.41 -8.64 -26.88
C LYS A 237 18.50 -8.38 -25.69
N TRP A 238 18.90 -8.76 -24.48
CA TRP A 238 18.12 -8.52 -23.27
C TRP A 238 17.95 -7.03 -22.98
N PHE A 239 19.03 -6.24 -23.00
CA PHE A 239 18.94 -4.80 -22.81
C PHE A 239 18.20 -4.08 -23.95
N SER A 240 18.23 -4.62 -25.18
CA SER A 240 17.44 -4.06 -26.28
C SER A 240 15.93 -4.20 -26.10
N SER A 241 15.45 -5.07 -25.20
CA SER A 241 14.02 -5.16 -24.83
C SER A 241 13.66 -4.37 -23.59
N CYS A 242 14.60 -3.57 -23.06
CA CYS A 242 14.32 -2.68 -21.94
C CYS A 242 13.27 -1.65 -22.34
N HIS A 243 12.27 -1.48 -21.48
CA HIS A 243 11.28 -0.42 -21.57
C HIS A 243 10.97 0.13 -20.18
N VAL A 244 10.38 1.33 -20.17
CA VAL A 244 9.99 2.02 -18.95
C VAL A 244 8.47 2.06 -18.82
N LYS A 245 7.97 1.93 -17.59
CA LYS A 245 6.55 2.17 -17.25
C LYS A 245 6.42 3.13 -16.05
N PRO A 246 5.28 3.84 -15.88
CA PRO A 246 4.22 4.02 -16.86
C PRO A 246 4.77 4.72 -18.10
N VAL A 247 4.25 4.39 -19.28
CA VAL A 247 4.62 5.09 -20.51
C VAL A 247 4.14 6.55 -20.45
N PHE A 248 2.91 6.73 -19.96
CA PHE A 248 2.35 8.04 -19.68
C PHE A 248 3.15 8.71 -18.54
N ASN A 249 3.60 9.96 -18.74
CA ASN A 249 4.53 10.73 -17.87
C ASN A 249 6.04 10.41 -18.02
N ASN A 250 6.43 9.36 -18.77
CA ASN A 250 7.85 9.02 -19.00
C ASN A 250 8.24 8.88 -20.48
N GLU A 251 7.39 9.38 -21.39
CA GLU A 251 7.58 9.36 -22.84
C GLU A 251 8.82 10.14 -23.33
N ASP A 252 9.32 11.06 -22.51
CA ASP A 252 10.51 11.88 -22.76
C ASP A 252 11.81 11.26 -22.21
N ILE A 253 11.75 10.10 -21.56
CA ILE A 253 12.93 9.36 -21.10
C ILE A 253 13.56 8.63 -22.28
N VAL A 254 14.85 8.87 -22.52
CA VAL A 254 15.61 8.17 -23.56
C VAL A 254 16.35 6.99 -22.94
N VAL A 255 16.04 5.78 -23.40
CA VAL A 255 16.77 4.55 -23.05
C VAL A 255 17.87 4.33 -24.09
N ASN A 256 19.12 4.49 -23.68
CA ASN A 256 20.28 4.23 -24.53
C ASN A 256 20.74 2.77 -24.37
N THR A 257 20.42 1.96 -25.38
CA THR A 257 20.78 0.54 -25.45
C THR A 257 22.05 0.28 -26.27
N ASP A 258 22.58 1.29 -26.98
CA ASP A 258 23.80 1.15 -27.80
C ASP A 258 25.06 0.96 -26.95
N LYS A 259 25.03 1.42 -25.69
CA LYS A 259 26.09 1.23 -24.69
C LYS A 259 26.05 -0.13 -23.98
N ALA A 260 25.15 -1.04 -24.34
CA ALA A 260 24.95 -2.33 -23.65
C ALA A 260 26.12 -3.34 -23.80
N LEU A 261 27.24 -2.94 -24.39
CA LEU A 261 28.25 -3.88 -24.91
C LEU A 261 29.46 -4.13 -23.99
N ASP A 262 29.70 -3.29 -22.98
CA ASP A 262 30.96 -3.37 -22.22
C ASP A 262 30.80 -3.81 -20.74
N GLU A 263 29.62 -3.62 -20.11
CA GLU A 263 29.46 -3.79 -18.64
C GLU A 263 28.09 -4.29 -18.13
N ASN A 264 27.28 -4.99 -18.94
CA ASN A 264 25.94 -5.44 -18.52
C ASN A 264 25.04 -4.30 -18.01
N SER A 265 25.03 -3.18 -18.73
CA SER A 265 24.37 -1.96 -18.29
C SER A 265 23.59 -1.25 -19.39
N ILE A 266 22.62 -0.43 -18.99
CA ILE A 266 21.93 0.53 -19.83
C ILE A 266 21.97 1.91 -19.18
N GLU A 267 21.84 2.94 -20.01
CA GLU A 267 21.81 4.33 -19.56
C GLU A 267 20.45 4.93 -19.90
N LEU A 268 19.85 5.62 -18.94
CA LEU A 268 18.63 6.39 -19.08
C LEU A 268 18.99 7.88 -19.01
N LEU A 269 18.51 8.68 -19.96
CA LEU A 269 18.53 10.13 -19.86
C LEU A 269 17.18 10.61 -19.33
N ILE A 270 17.16 11.17 -18.12
CA ILE A 270 15.94 11.65 -17.46
C ILE A 270 15.94 13.18 -17.47
N PRO A 271 15.07 13.82 -18.28
CA PRO A 271 15.08 15.28 -18.43
C PRO A 271 14.44 15.96 -17.22
N PHE A 272 15.03 17.09 -16.83
CA PHE A 272 14.49 18.02 -15.84
C PHE A 272 13.97 19.29 -16.52
N ASP A 273 12.71 19.64 -16.22
CA ASP A 273 12.13 20.92 -16.61
C ASP A 273 12.03 21.81 -15.36
N LYS A 274 12.77 22.91 -15.35
CA LYS A 274 12.79 23.85 -14.23
C LYS A 274 11.46 24.58 -14.04
N ALA A 275 10.70 24.80 -15.11
CA ALA A 275 9.41 25.48 -15.05
C ALA A 275 8.30 24.55 -14.54
N ASN A 276 8.43 23.25 -14.81
CA ASN A 276 7.48 22.23 -14.36
C ASN A 276 8.22 20.94 -13.94
N PRO A 277 8.87 20.93 -12.76
CA PRO A 277 9.61 19.77 -12.28
C PRO A 277 8.68 18.57 -12.14
N LYS A 278 8.91 17.54 -12.97
CA LYS A 278 8.12 16.31 -12.92
C LYS A 278 8.60 15.42 -11.79
N ILE A 279 7.65 14.90 -11.01
CA ILE A 279 7.86 13.72 -10.19
C ILE A 279 7.68 12.50 -11.11
N ARG A 280 8.63 11.56 -11.06
CA ARG A 280 8.60 10.36 -11.92
C ARG A 280 8.73 9.10 -11.07
N GLN A 281 7.82 8.16 -11.27
CA GLN A 281 7.94 6.79 -10.77
C GLN A 281 8.16 5.89 -11.98
N ILE A 282 9.31 5.24 -12.08
CA ILE A 282 9.72 4.52 -13.28
C ILE A 282 9.96 3.06 -12.91
N SER A 283 9.19 2.14 -13.47
CA SER A 283 9.48 0.70 -13.51
C SER A 283 10.40 0.42 -14.69
N ILE A 284 11.49 -0.31 -14.45
CA ILE A 284 12.41 -0.79 -15.48
C ILE A 284 12.12 -2.25 -15.77
N GLU A 285 11.74 -2.56 -17.01
CA GLU A 285 11.24 -3.88 -17.38
C GLU A 285 11.88 -4.39 -18.67
N PHE A 286 11.95 -5.71 -18.79
CA PHE A 286 12.56 -6.42 -19.90
C PHE A 286 11.57 -7.47 -20.42
N ASP A 287 11.46 -7.63 -21.74
CA ASP A 287 10.49 -8.55 -22.34
C ASP A 287 10.92 -10.03 -22.32
N ASP A 288 12.09 -10.37 -21.77
CA ASP A 288 12.56 -11.76 -21.74
C ASP A 288 11.76 -12.63 -20.75
N ILE A 289 11.28 -13.78 -21.22
CA ILE A 289 10.44 -14.70 -20.46
C ILE A 289 11.13 -15.26 -19.22
N GLU A 290 12.46 -15.40 -19.24
CA GLU A 290 13.21 -15.85 -18.07
C GLU A 290 13.30 -14.80 -16.95
N SER A 291 13.15 -13.53 -17.33
CA SER A 291 13.15 -12.39 -16.40
C SER A 291 11.76 -12.08 -15.84
N GLN A 292 10.73 -12.80 -16.31
CA GLN A 292 9.33 -12.57 -15.95
C GLN A 292 8.72 -13.74 -15.19
N ILE A 293 7.76 -13.42 -14.33
CA ILE A 293 6.80 -14.36 -13.74
C ILE A 293 5.52 -14.30 -14.58
N VAL A 294 5.07 -15.46 -15.05
CA VAL A 294 3.82 -15.58 -15.81
C VAL A 294 2.72 -16.04 -14.86
N PHE A 295 1.73 -15.18 -14.66
CA PHE A 295 0.53 -15.50 -13.90
C PHE A 295 -0.55 -16.05 -14.81
N ARG A 296 -1.27 -17.06 -14.32
CA ARG A 296 -2.36 -17.71 -15.04
C ARG A 296 -3.63 -17.78 -14.19
N ALA A 297 -4.76 -17.64 -14.86
CA ALA A 297 -6.06 -17.93 -14.29
C ALA A 297 -6.29 -19.44 -14.16
N ALA A 298 -7.39 -19.80 -13.48
CA ALA A 298 -7.80 -21.19 -13.29
C ALA A 298 -8.03 -21.96 -14.62
N ASP A 299 -8.43 -21.27 -15.69
CA ASP A 299 -8.61 -21.83 -17.04
C ASP A 299 -7.28 -21.93 -17.83
N GLY A 300 -6.15 -21.55 -17.22
CA GLY A 300 -4.82 -21.55 -17.83
C GLY A 300 -4.49 -20.32 -18.67
N ALA A 301 -5.42 -19.40 -18.88
CA ALA A 301 -5.18 -18.15 -19.61
C ALA A 301 -4.16 -17.28 -18.87
N ILE A 302 -3.33 -16.54 -19.62
CA ILE A 302 -2.36 -15.62 -19.03
C ILE A 302 -3.09 -14.38 -18.52
N VAL A 303 -2.83 -14.02 -17.28
CA VAL A 303 -3.43 -12.85 -16.60
C VAL A 303 -2.39 -11.87 -16.10
N GLY A 304 -1.12 -12.07 -16.40
CA GLY A 304 -0.07 -11.13 -16.03
C GLY A 304 1.32 -11.63 -16.41
N ARG A 305 2.18 -10.69 -16.80
CA ARG A 305 3.61 -10.92 -17.04
C ARG A 305 4.39 -9.84 -16.31
N GLU A 306 4.89 -10.20 -15.14
CA GLU A 306 5.56 -9.24 -14.26
C GLU A 306 7.06 -9.53 -14.20
N PRO A 307 7.93 -8.52 -14.05
CA PRO A 307 9.33 -8.75 -13.74
C PRO A 307 9.48 -9.59 -12.47
N LYS A 308 10.36 -10.60 -12.55
CA LYS A 308 10.77 -11.41 -11.40
C LYS A 308 11.59 -10.56 -10.41
N HIS A 309 12.44 -9.69 -10.93
CA HIS A 309 13.29 -8.78 -10.15
C HIS A 309 12.97 -7.35 -10.54
N VAL A 310 11.93 -6.79 -9.94
CA VAL A 310 11.44 -5.44 -10.25
C VAL A 310 12.49 -4.42 -9.83
N LEU A 311 12.66 -3.36 -10.63
CA LEU A 311 13.42 -2.17 -10.27
C LEU A 311 12.59 -0.92 -10.49
N PHE A 312 12.35 -0.17 -9.41
CA PHE A 312 11.80 1.18 -9.49
C PHE A 312 12.86 2.26 -9.32
N LEU A 313 12.77 3.30 -10.14
CA LEU A 313 13.45 4.57 -9.95
C LEU A 313 12.40 5.62 -9.54
N PHE A 314 12.55 6.19 -8.36
CA PHE A 314 11.74 7.33 -7.92
C PHE A 314 12.56 8.60 -8.08
N VAL A 315 12.20 9.43 -9.05
CA VAL A 315 12.92 10.67 -9.36
C VAL A 315 12.06 11.84 -8.91
N SER A 316 12.46 12.46 -7.80
CA SER A 316 11.73 13.49 -7.09
C SER A 316 12.42 14.85 -7.26
N PRO A 317 11.70 15.96 -7.44
CA PRO A 317 12.29 17.29 -7.30
C PRO A 317 12.76 17.51 -5.84
N PRO A 318 13.49 18.59 -5.55
CA PRO A 318 13.80 18.96 -4.17
C PRO A 318 12.52 19.24 -3.39
N LEU A 319 12.60 19.01 -2.08
CA LEU A 319 11.50 19.26 -1.17
C LEU A 319 11.14 20.75 -1.15
N GLU A 320 9.85 21.07 -1.28
CA GLU A 320 9.37 22.45 -1.13
C GLU A 320 9.50 22.90 0.32
N ARG A 321 9.65 24.22 0.51
CA ARG A 321 9.88 24.85 1.82
C ARG A 321 8.80 24.47 2.84
N GLU A 322 7.55 24.44 2.43
CA GLU A 322 6.39 24.15 3.29
C GLU A 322 6.30 22.66 3.68
N LYS A 323 7.10 21.80 3.06
CA LYS A 323 7.21 20.36 3.35
C LYS A 323 8.51 20.00 4.07
N ASP A 324 9.34 21.00 4.37
CA ASP A 324 10.56 20.88 5.16
C ASP A 324 10.33 21.46 6.57
N PRO A 325 10.38 20.65 7.65
CA PRO A 325 10.13 21.14 9.00
C PRO A 325 11.15 22.18 9.46
N PHE A 326 12.39 22.16 8.97
CA PHE A 326 13.41 23.15 9.35
C PHE A 326 13.12 24.55 8.77
N SER A 327 12.22 24.61 7.79
CA SER A 327 11.75 25.85 7.20
C SER A 327 10.49 26.41 7.86
N VAL A 328 9.85 25.62 8.74
CA VAL A 328 8.54 25.91 9.38
C VAL A 328 8.65 26.02 10.89
N TYR A 329 9.52 25.24 11.53
CA TYR A 329 9.70 25.17 12.97
C TYR A 329 11.09 25.63 13.39
N GLU A 330 11.18 26.18 14.60
CA GLU A 330 12.45 26.52 15.23
C GLU A 330 13.20 25.25 15.66
N GLU A 331 14.53 25.29 15.69
CA GLU A 331 15.38 24.13 16.04
C GLU A 331 15.02 23.54 17.42
N ASN A 332 14.62 24.40 18.37
CA ASN A 332 14.19 23.98 19.70
C ASN A 332 12.80 23.30 19.72
N GLU A 333 12.07 23.23 18.61
CA GLU A 333 10.81 22.51 18.46
C GLU A 333 10.98 21.14 17.77
N ILE A 334 12.21 20.82 17.36
CA ILE A 334 12.55 19.60 16.61
C ILE A 334 13.27 18.62 17.54
N LEU A 335 12.76 17.38 17.60
CA LEU A 335 13.46 16.24 18.19
C LEU A 335 14.26 15.53 17.10
N VAL A 336 15.58 15.62 17.17
CA VAL A 336 16.50 14.92 16.25
C VAL A 336 16.79 13.51 16.78
N MET A 337 16.37 12.49 16.02
CA MET A 337 16.57 11.08 16.36
C MET A 337 17.99 10.61 16.06
N GLN A 338 18.55 9.80 16.95
CA GLN A 338 19.84 9.15 16.72
C GLN A 338 19.65 7.81 16.00
N PRO A 339 20.40 7.52 14.92
CA PRO A 339 20.36 6.22 14.24
C PRO A 339 20.57 5.07 15.24
N GLY A 340 19.73 4.03 15.15
CA GLY A 340 19.77 2.90 16.07
C GLY A 340 18.40 2.49 16.63
N PRO A 341 18.36 1.85 17.81
CA PRO A 341 17.13 1.37 18.42
C PRO A 341 16.22 2.54 18.84
N ILE A 342 14.96 2.46 18.44
CA ILE A 342 13.86 3.32 18.88
C ILE A 342 13.24 2.69 20.13
N SER A 343 13.08 3.50 21.17
CA SER A 343 12.46 3.13 22.45
C SER A 343 11.38 4.15 22.81
N LEU A 344 10.50 3.79 23.75
CA LEU A 344 9.44 4.71 24.21
C LEU A 344 10.00 6.04 24.73
N ASP A 345 11.19 6.02 25.33
CA ASP A 345 11.78 7.18 25.98
C ASP A 345 12.49 8.13 25.00
N ASN A 346 12.85 7.66 23.80
CA ASN A 346 13.64 8.46 22.87
C ASN A 346 12.82 9.17 21.80
N TYR A 347 11.69 8.60 21.36
CA TYR A 347 10.84 9.24 20.35
C TYR A 347 9.73 10.07 20.98
N LYS A 348 9.26 9.74 22.19
CA LYS A 348 8.20 10.53 22.85
C LYS A 348 8.78 11.81 23.43
N SER A 349 8.21 12.93 23.03
CA SER A 349 8.71 14.25 23.41
C SER A 349 7.63 15.31 23.39
N ALA A 350 7.86 16.43 24.06
CA ALA A 350 7.05 17.65 23.95
C ALA A 350 7.39 18.49 22.69
N LYS A 351 8.40 18.07 21.92
CA LYS A 351 8.76 18.68 20.64
C LYS A 351 7.66 18.46 19.60
N LYS A 352 7.54 19.38 18.64
CA LYS A 352 6.51 19.35 17.60
C LYS A 352 6.87 18.44 16.43
N VAL A 353 8.15 18.36 16.12
CA VAL A 353 8.67 17.56 15.01
C VAL A 353 9.50 16.40 15.55
N LEU A 354 9.25 15.20 15.02
CA LEU A 354 10.12 14.05 15.14
C LEU A 354 10.91 13.90 13.85
N TYR A 355 12.19 14.27 13.89
CA TYR A 355 13.08 14.26 12.73
C TYR A 355 14.00 13.05 12.75
N PHE A 356 13.93 12.24 11.69
CA PHE A 356 14.85 11.15 11.42
C PHE A 356 15.90 11.61 10.40
N PRO A 357 17.12 11.98 10.82
CA PRO A 357 18.22 12.20 9.89
C PRO A 357 18.60 10.91 9.14
N PRO A 358 19.54 10.99 8.17
CA PRO A 358 20.11 9.82 7.54
C PRO A 358 20.55 8.77 8.57
N GLY A 359 19.96 7.57 8.52
CA GLY A 359 20.30 6.48 9.41
C GLY A 359 19.34 5.30 9.31
N VAL A 360 19.70 4.21 9.99
CA VAL A 360 18.82 3.05 10.15
C VAL A 360 18.25 3.06 11.55
N TYR A 361 16.92 2.94 11.66
CA TYR A 361 16.19 2.98 12.92
C TYR A 361 15.25 1.79 13.04
N TRP A 362 15.06 1.24 14.23
CA TRP A 362 14.14 0.11 14.43
C TRP A 362 13.50 0.14 15.81
N MET A 363 12.22 -0.22 15.90
CA MET A 363 11.59 -0.45 17.21
C MET A 363 12.31 -1.59 17.94
N ASP A 364 12.94 -1.29 19.07
CA ASP A 364 13.65 -2.29 19.88
C ASP A 364 12.91 -2.65 21.17
N THR A 365 11.86 -1.90 21.52
CA THR A 365 11.05 -2.19 22.70
C THR A 365 9.71 -2.80 22.33
N ASN A 366 9.13 -3.59 23.23
CA ASN A 366 7.69 -3.89 23.17
C ASN A 366 6.88 -2.77 23.87
N ARG A 367 5.54 -2.87 23.87
CA ARG A 367 4.66 -1.86 24.52
C ARG A 367 4.91 -1.65 26.02
N GLN A 368 5.55 -2.61 26.71
CA GLN A 368 5.93 -2.49 28.13
C GLN A 368 7.36 -1.98 28.32
N GLY A 369 8.06 -1.55 27.26
CA GLY A 369 9.42 -1.02 27.34
C GLY A 369 10.52 -2.09 27.43
N LYS A 370 10.21 -3.38 27.31
CA LYS A 370 11.25 -4.43 27.30
C LYS A 370 12.01 -4.36 25.99
N THR A 371 13.35 -4.34 26.05
CA THR A 371 14.26 -4.22 24.90
C THR A 371 14.49 -5.54 24.15
N GLY A 372 15.12 -5.46 22.96
CA GLY A 372 15.34 -6.58 22.05
C GLY A 372 14.07 -7.16 21.42
N LYS A 373 12.98 -6.38 21.34
CA LYS A 373 11.63 -6.82 20.93
C LYS A 373 11.17 -6.13 19.64
N ARG A 374 11.78 -6.51 18.53
CA ARG A 374 11.39 -6.02 17.19
C ARG A 374 10.00 -6.48 16.79
N GLY A 375 9.29 -5.62 16.06
CA GLY A 375 7.93 -5.89 15.57
C GLY A 375 6.87 -5.99 16.66
N GLU A 376 7.18 -5.64 17.92
CA GLU A 376 6.25 -5.72 19.05
C GLU A 376 5.88 -4.35 19.64
N ASN A 377 6.15 -3.29 18.89
CA ASN A 377 5.73 -1.93 19.19
C ASN A 377 5.70 -1.10 17.90
N HIS A 378 5.07 0.07 17.95
CA HIS A 378 5.12 1.11 16.91
C HIS A 378 5.25 2.48 17.57
N MET A 379 5.49 3.53 16.79
CA MET A 379 5.56 4.90 17.32
C MET A 379 4.16 5.44 17.57
N THR A 380 3.74 5.40 18.83
CA THR A 380 2.56 6.12 19.30
C THR A 380 2.98 7.51 19.81
N LEU A 381 2.74 8.54 18.99
CA LEU A 381 3.22 9.91 19.18
C LEU A 381 2.49 10.64 20.33
N THR A 382 3.15 11.65 20.90
CA THR A 382 2.53 12.54 21.90
C THR A 382 1.59 13.55 21.23
N GLU A 383 0.78 14.24 22.02
CA GLU A 383 -0.17 15.25 21.51
C GLU A 383 0.55 16.45 20.86
N SER A 384 1.76 16.77 21.32
CA SER A 384 2.57 17.87 20.76
C SER A 384 3.19 17.52 19.41
N GLN A 385 3.40 16.24 19.12
CA GLN A 385 4.11 15.77 17.93
C GLN A 385 3.20 15.78 16.71
N ALA A 386 3.20 16.90 15.99
CA ALA A 386 2.41 17.08 14.79
C ALA A 386 3.07 16.52 13.52
N TRP A 387 4.40 16.50 13.47
CA TRP A 387 5.14 16.23 12.24
C TRP A 387 6.18 15.13 12.43
N VAL A 388 6.20 14.12 11.55
CA VAL A 388 7.31 13.17 11.42
C VAL A 388 8.02 13.40 10.09
N HIS A 389 9.31 13.70 10.12
CA HIS A 389 10.09 13.92 8.90
C HIS A 389 11.17 12.85 8.77
N PHE A 390 11.18 12.19 7.61
CA PHE A 390 12.16 11.19 7.23
C PHE A 390 13.11 11.81 6.21
N ALA A 391 14.31 12.20 6.66
CA ALA A 391 15.32 12.74 5.76
C ALA A 391 15.59 11.77 4.62
N HIS A 392 16.14 12.28 3.52
CA HIS A 392 16.68 11.39 2.49
C HIS A 392 17.68 10.42 3.15
N TRP A 393 17.52 9.12 2.88
CA TRP A 393 18.28 8.03 3.52
C TRP A 393 17.91 7.62 4.95
N ALA A 394 16.91 8.24 5.58
CA ALA A 394 16.33 7.65 6.79
C ALA A 394 15.63 6.32 6.42
N TYR A 395 15.94 5.23 7.13
CA TYR A 395 15.29 3.93 6.97
C TYR A 395 14.74 3.47 8.32
N VAL A 396 13.43 3.63 8.51
CA VAL A 396 12.77 3.47 9.81
C VAL A 396 11.87 2.24 9.82
N LYS A 397 12.24 1.24 10.62
CA LYS A 397 11.45 0.01 10.85
C LYS A 397 10.45 0.24 11.97
N SER A 398 9.28 0.76 11.62
CA SER A 398 8.19 1.08 12.56
C SER A 398 6.88 1.35 11.81
N ALA A 399 5.87 1.80 12.54
CA ALA A 399 4.66 2.43 12.04
C ALA A 399 4.37 3.69 12.88
N VAL A 400 3.57 4.62 12.36
CA VAL A 400 3.28 5.92 13.00
C VAL A 400 1.81 6.01 13.39
N HIS A 401 1.57 6.39 14.65
CA HIS A 401 0.24 6.59 15.19
C HIS A 401 0.15 7.92 15.95
N TRP A 402 -0.65 8.86 15.44
CA TRP A 402 -1.01 10.10 16.13
C TRP A 402 -2.19 9.85 17.08
N GLN A 403 -1.97 10.04 18.38
CA GLN A 403 -3.03 9.80 19.37
C GLN A 403 -4.05 10.92 19.44
N TYR A 404 -3.61 12.14 19.18
CA TYR A 404 -4.41 13.35 19.31
C TYR A 404 -4.11 14.26 18.14
N ALA A 405 -5.18 14.88 17.66
CA ALA A 405 -5.10 15.94 16.69
C ALA A 405 -5.80 17.21 17.21
N GLU A 406 -5.09 18.35 17.20
CA GLU A 406 -5.60 19.68 17.55
C GLU A 406 -6.76 20.05 16.61
N GLU A 407 -7.75 20.77 17.13
CA GLU A 407 -8.87 21.26 16.32
C GLU A 407 -8.34 22.11 15.16
N ASN A 408 -8.76 21.79 13.93
CA ASN A 408 -8.26 22.40 12.69
C ASN A 408 -6.72 22.34 12.52
N GLY A 409 -6.06 21.42 13.24
CA GLY A 409 -4.62 21.20 13.19
C GLY A 409 -4.16 20.51 11.91
N THR A 410 -2.86 20.62 11.65
CA THR A 410 -2.17 19.92 10.56
C THR A 410 -1.17 18.93 11.14
N TYR A 411 -1.23 17.70 10.65
CA TYR A 411 -0.26 16.65 10.91
C TYR A 411 0.47 16.32 9.63
N ALA A 412 1.73 15.91 9.72
CA ALA A 412 2.54 15.71 8.53
C ALA A 412 3.50 14.51 8.64
N ALA A 413 3.64 13.80 7.53
CA ALA A 413 4.67 12.82 7.27
C ALA A 413 5.38 13.20 5.96
N THR A 414 6.61 13.70 6.05
CA THR A 414 7.32 14.25 4.88
C THR A 414 8.73 13.71 4.73
N GLY A 415 9.31 13.94 3.55
CA GLY A 415 10.71 13.70 3.25
C GLY A 415 10.91 12.43 2.42
N TYR A 416 12.14 12.21 1.97
CA TYR A 416 12.50 11.17 1.00
C TYR A 416 13.17 9.95 1.64
N GLY A 417 12.78 9.67 2.89
CA GLY A 417 13.15 8.46 3.61
C GLY A 417 12.13 7.34 3.46
N VAL A 418 12.41 6.22 4.13
CA VAL A 418 11.64 4.98 4.08
C VAL A 418 11.03 4.68 5.45
N LEU A 419 9.72 4.39 5.47
CA LEU A 419 9.02 3.76 6.59
C LEU A 419 8.70 2.31 6.22
N THR A 420 9.21 1.34 6.97
CA THR A 420 9.02 -0.08 6.67
C THR A 420 8.35 -0.86 7.78
N GLY A 421 7.38 -1.69 7.39
CA GLY A 421 6.73 -2.67 8.26
C GLY A 421 7.43 -4.03 8.29
N SER A 422 8.67 -4.14 7.78
CA SER A 422 9.38 -5.42 7.57
C SER A 422 9.54 -6.28 8.82
N ASP A 423 9.45 -5.71 10.02
CA ASP A 423 9.55 -6.45 11.29
C ASP A 423 8.21 -6.99 11.80
N TYR A 424 7.08 -6.53 11.27
CA TYR A 424 5.73 -6.96 11.67
C TYR A 424 5.27 -8.19 10.89
N VAL A 425 4.57 -9.10 11.57
CA VAL A 425 3.93 -10.26 10.92
C VAL A 425 2.66 -9.83 10.17
N TYR A 426 2.17 -10.67 9.26
CA TYR A 426 0.87 -10.45 8.61
C TYR A 426 -0.22 -10.20 9.67
N GLN A 427 -1.08 -9.21 9.46
CA GLN A 427 -2.15 -8.79 10.37
C GLN A 427 -1.71 -8.45 11.81
N ALA A 428 -0.42 -8.11 12.02
CA ALA A 428 0.15 -7.85 13.35
C ALA A 428 -0.79 -7.02 14.23
N ASN A 429 -1.23 -7.60 15.35
CA ASN A 429 -2.27 -7.03 16.19
C ASN A 429 -1.70 -6.47 17.51
N PRO A 430 -1.59 -5.13 17.67
CA PRO A 430 -1.09 -4.47 18.86
C PRO A 430 -1.78 -4.85 20.18
N ASP A 431 -3.02 -5.32 20.15
CA ASP A 431 -3.78 -5.76 21.33
C ASP A 431 -3.54 -7.24 21.66
N ARG A 432 -2.95 -7.97 20.71
CA ARG A 432 -2.49 -9.36 20.87
C ARG A 432 -0.97 -9.44 20.76
N SER A 433 -0.24 -8.47 21.31
CA SER A 433 1.24 -8.46 21.31
C SER A 433 1.86 -8.59 19.90
N TYR A 434 1.21 -7.99 18.91
CA TYR A 434 1.59 -7.99 17.49
C TYR A 434 1.62 -9.37 16.85
N GLU A 435 0.85 -10.33 17.38
CA GLU A 435 0.62 -11.61 16.74
C GLU A 435 -0.23 -11.46 15.46
N SER A 436 -0.11 -12.43 14.57
CA SER A 436 -0.88 -12.53 13.32
C SER A 436 -2.34 -12.92 13.61
N VAL A 437 -3.10 -11.98 14.14
CA VAL A 437 -4.52 -12.15 14.50
C VAL A 437 -5.30 -10.95 13.98
N LYS A 438 -6.03 -11.13 12.87
CA LYS A 438 -6.84 -10.06 12.29
C LYS A 438 -7.73 -9.37 13.32
N SER A 439 -7.73 -8.04 13.28
CA SER A 439 -8.74 -7.20 13.88
C SER A 439 -8.86 -5.92 13.07
N ASP A 440 -10.03 -5.67 12.50
CA ASP A 440 -10.24 -4.46 11.69
C ASP A 440 -10.03 -3.19 12.52
N ALA A 441 -10.30 -3.20 13.83
CA ALA A 441 -10.02 -2.06 14.71
C ALA A 441 -8.54 -1.98 15.18
N ALA A 442 -7.94 -3.13 15.49
CA ALA A 442 -6.66 -3.15 16.21
C ALA A 442 -5.45 -3.39 15.31
N SER A 443 -5.52 -4.25 14.28
CA SER A 443 -4.38 -4.63 13.44
C SER A 443 -3.61 -3.40 12.93
N LEU A 444 -2.29 -3.50 12.92
CA LEU A 444 -1.39 -2.37 12.79
C LEU A 444 -1.47 -1.75 11.39
N ARG A 445 -1.75 -0.45 11.34
CA ARG A 445 -1.58 0.38 10.13
C ARG A 445 -0.20 1.00 10.13
N MET A 446 0.31 1.36 8.95
CA MET A 446 1.56 2.12 8.84
C MET A 446 1.34 3.58 9.22
N TRP A 447 0.16 4.12 8.91
CA TRP A 447 -0.31 5.45 9.30
C TRP A 447 -1.65 5.32 10.04
N LYS A 448 -1.71 5.81 11.28
CA LYS A 448 -2.93 5.75 12.09
C LYS A 448 -3.18 7.04 12.88
N SER A 449 -4.45 7.36 13.11
CA SER A 449 -4.86 8.32 14.16
C SER A 449 -6.21 7.92 14.76
N TRP A 450 -6.35 8.04 16.09
CA TRP A 450 -7.56 7.57 16.80
C TRP A 450 -8.48 8.69 17.29
N ASN A 451 -7.92 9.77 17.83
CA ASN A 451 -8.70 10.88 18.40
C ASN A 451 -8.38 12.19 17.68
N GLY A 452 -9.41 12.93 17.32
CA GLY A 452 -9.32 14.34 16.96
C GLY A 452 -10.30 15.14 17.80
N SER A 453 -9.96 16.37 18.15
CA SER A 453 -10.99 17.35 18.52
C SER A 453 -11.98 17.53 17.35
N PRO A 454 -13.25 17.86 17.62
CA PRO A 454 -14.19 18.23 16.56
C PRO A 454 -13.61 19.38 15.73
N GLY A 455 -13.56 19.25 14.40
CA GLY A 455 -12.97 20.24 13.49
C GLY A 455 -12.32 19.59 12.26
N GLN A 456 -12.16 20.33 11.16
CA GLN A 456 -11.59 19.79 9.91
C GLN A 456 -10.06 19.82 9.99
N GLN A 457 -9.45 18.66 10.24
CA GLN A 457 -8.00 18.51 10.29
C GLN A 457 -7.40 18.25 8.91
N THR A 458 -6.09 18.44 8.78
CA THR A 458 -5.33 18.17 7.56
C THR A 458 -4.17 17.20 7.83
N PHE A 459 -3.99 16.21 6.97
CA PHE A 459 -2.82 15.33 6.95
C PHE A 459 -2.00 15.54 5.67
N ILE A 460 -0.74 15.96 5.80
CA ILE A 460 0.20 16.13 4.69
C ILE A 460 1.08 14.90 4.61
N LEU A 461 1.03 14.17 3.49
CA LEU A 461 1.91 13.04 3.21
C LEU A 461 2.73 13.34 1.96
N HIS A 462 4.04 13.53 2.11
CA HIS A 462 4.88 13.91 0.98
C HIS A 462 6.20 13.17 0.89
N GLY A 463 6.53 12.62 -0.28
CA GLY A 463 7.86 12.10 -0.60
C GLY A 463 8.16 10.70 -0.03
N VAL A 464 7.54 10.32 1.08
CA VAL A 464 7.88 9.11 1.85
C VAL A 464 7.66 7.85 1.02
N THR A 465 8.61 6.92 1.11
CA THR A 465 8.43 5.55 0.62
C THR A 465 8.02 4.63 1.77
N MET A 466 6.80 4.11 1.74
CA MET A 466 6.33 3.07 2.64
C MET A 466 6.59 1.70 2.03
N THR A 467 7.09 0.74 2.82
CA THR A 467 7.31 -0.64 2.34
C THR A 467 6.88 -1.69 3.36
N ASP A 468 6.51 -2.87 2.87
CA ASP A 468 6.16 -4.06 3.67
C ASP A 468 5.05 -3.81 4.71
N PRO A 469 3.90 -3.18 4.36
CA PRO A 469 2.80 -3.02 5.30
C PRO A 469 2.28 -4.40 5.75
N PRO A 470 2.03 -4.62 7.05
CA PRO A 470 1.54 -5.91 7.57
C PRO A 470 0.02 -6.08 7.41
N PHE A 471 -0.72 -5.01 7.14
CA PHE A 471 -2.17 -4.89 7.07
C PHE A 471 -2.52 -3.62 6.28
N ASN A 472 -3.73 -3.07 6.43
CA ASN A 472 -4.13 -1.84 5.74
C ASN A 472 -3.07 -0.76 5.96
N SER A 473 -2.68 -0.04 4.91
CA SER A 473 -1.59 0.94 5.02
C SER A 473 -1.95 2.12 5.92
N HIS A 474 -3.21 2.55 5.90
CA HIS A 474 -3.63 3.82 6.46
C HIS A 474 -5.10 3.81 6.89
N ASP A 475 -5.35 4.20 8.14
CA ASP A 475 -6.70 4.55 8.65
C ASP A 475 -6.60 5.67 9.69
N MET A 476 -7.31 6.77 9.47
CA MET A 476 -7.38 7.92 10.36
C MET A 476 -8.82 8.15 10.82
N TYR A 477 -9.13 7.76 12.05
CA TYR A 477 -10.51 7.75 12.58
C TYR A 477 -11.07 9.16 12.86
N ASN A 478 -10.22 10.19 12.80
CA ASN A 478 -10.58 11.60 12.79
C ASN A 478 -10.86 12.16 11.38
N GLU A 479 -10.78 11.32 10.34
CA GLU A 479 -11.11 11.64 8.94
C GLU A 479 -10.52 12.97 8.41
N PRO A 480 -9.20 13.22 8.55
CA PRO A 480 -8.60 14.48 8.13
C PRO A 480 -8.57 14.59 6.61
N LYS A 481 -8.63 15.82 6.09
CA LYS A 481 -8.34 16.09 4.68
C LYS A 481 -6.90 15.72 4.38
N ILE A 482 -6.66 14.85 3.40
CA ILE A 482 -5.33 14.34 3.08
C ILE A 482 -4.78 15.05 1.84
N PHE A 483 -3.55 15.53 1.93
CA PHE A 483 -2.76 15.95 0.79
C PHE A 483 -1.56 15.01 0.63
N ALA A 484 -1.72 14.00 -0.23
CA ALA A 484 -0.70 12.99 -0.51
C ALA A 484 -0.04 13.28 -1.87
N THR A 485 1.28 13.52 -1.89
CA THR A 485 2.04 13.80 -3.12
C THR A 485 3.42 13.17 -3.11
N ASP A 486 3.91 12.65 -4.24
CA ASP A 486 5.20 11.93 -4.30
C ASP A 486 5.30 10.79 -3.25
N TYR A 487 4.18 10.14 -2.96
CA TYR A 487 4.10 9.05 -2.01
C TYR A 487 4.26 7.71 -2.75
N LYS A 488 4.98 6.78 -2.13
CA LYS A 488 5.25 5.48 -2.72
C LYS A 488 4.92 4.39 -1.72
N GLN A 489 4.09 3.44 -2.13
CA GLN A 489 3.90 2.19 -1.43
C GLN A 489 4.50 1.07 -2.27
N VAL A 490 5.50 0.39 -1.74
CA VAL A 490 6.15 -0.78 -2.36
C VAL A 490 6.07 -1.98 -1.44
N GLY A 491 6.24 -3.20 -1.97
CA GLY A 491 6.18 -4.41 -1.14
C GLY A 491 4.87 -4.67 -0.40
N GLY A 492 3.71 -4.20 -0.90
CA GLY A 492 2.38 -4.62 -0.45
C GLY A 492 2.07 -6.06 -0.88
N TRP A 493 2.80 -7.03 -0.32
CA TRP A 493 2.73 -8.44 -0.72
C TRP A 493 1.55 -9.17 -0.10
N PHE A 494 1.27 -8.90 1.18
CA PHE A 494 0.21 -9.57 1.93
C PHE A 494 -1.18 -9.16 1.43
N LEU A 495 -2.18 -10.02 1.59
CA LEU A 495 -3.58 -9.57 1.52
C LEU A 495 -3.80 -8.39 2.48
N GLN A 496 -4.87 -7.63 2.26
CA GLN A 496 -5.23 -6.49 3.12
C GLN A 496 -4.15 -5.41 3.19
N THR A 497 -3.29 -5.30 2.16
CA THR A 497 -2.29 -4.22 2.03
C THR A 497 -2.79 -3.11 1.13
N ASP A 498 -3.97 -2.61 1.49
CA ASP A 498 -4.72 -1.59 0.77
C ASP A 498 -3.89 -0.31 0.58
N GLY A 499 -4.27 0.49 -0.40
CA GLY A 499 -3.79 1.87 -0.50
C GLY A 499 -4.40 2.78 0.57
N LEU A 500 -4.25 4.10 0.37
CA LEU A 500 -4.74 5.09 1.32
C LEU A 500 -6.27 5.17 1.31
N THR A 501 -6.87 5.23 2.49
CA THR A 501 -8.25 5.70 2.68
C THR A 501 -8.26 7.23 2.62
N LEU A 502 -8.87 7.82 1.59
CA LEU A 502 -8.96 9.28 1.45
C LEU A 502 -10.29 9.82 2.00
N TYR A 503 -10.21 10.83 2.86
CA TYR A 503 -11.38 11.48 3.50
C TYR A 503 -11.82 12.74 2.75
N PRO A 504 -12.98 13.36 3.08
CA PRO A 504 -13.54 14.43 2.28
C PRO A 504 -12.57 15.57 1.93
N GLY A 505 -12.57 16.00 0.67
CA GLY A 505 -11.70 17.06 0.17
C GLY A 505 -10.26 16.65 -0.15
N SER A 506 -9.88 15.38 0.06
CA SER A 506 -8.50 14.94 -0.11
C SER A 506 -8.00 14.98 -1.56
N VAL A 507 -6.68 15.16 -1.71
CA VAL A 507 -5.95 15.09 -2.98
C VAL A 507 -4.83 14.07 -2.85
N PHE A 508 -4.78 13.12 -3.77
CA PHE A 508 -3.69 12.15 -3.90
C PHE A 508 -3.12 12.21 -5.30
N LYS A 509 -1.83 12.53 -5.40
CA LYS A 509 -1.21 12.92 -6.67
C LYS A 509 0.23 12.43 -6.83
N ASP A 510 0.66 12.19 -8.06
CA ASP A 510 2.05 11.89 -8.44
C ASP A 510 2.67 10.77 -7.59
N SER A 511 1.99 9.62 -7.53
CA SER A 511 2.30 8.60 -6.53
C SER A 511 2.21 7.19 -7.10
N LEU A 512 2.83 6.23 -6.41
CA LEU A 512 2.82 4.81 -6.79
C LEU A 512 2.29 3.94 -5.66
N VAL A 513 1.42 2.98 -5.98
CA VAL A 513 0.84 2.04 -5.02
C VAL A 513 1.00 0.60 -5.51
N HIS A 514 1.86 -0.17 -4.84
CA HIS A 514 1.86 -1.63 -4.91
C HIS A 514 1.00 -2.20 -3.79
N THR A 515 -0.11 -2.82 -4.15
CA THR A 515 -1.13 -3.29 -3.20
C THR A 515 -1.61 -4.69 -3.56
N ASN A 516 -2.01 -5.47 -2.57
CA ASN A 516 -2.71 -6.74 -2.76
C ASN A 516 -4.04 -6.74 -1.97
N ASP A 517 -4.76 -5.64 -2.08
CA ASP A 517 -6.15 -5.41 -1.63
C ASP A 517 -6.68 -4.13 -2.30
N ASP A 518 -7.80 -3.56 -1.85
CA ASP A 518 -8.36 -2.29 -2.34
C ASP A 518 -7.27 -1.23 -2.62
N GLY A 519 -7.12 -0.81 -3.88
CA GLY A 519 -6.01 0.08 -4.27
C GLY A 519 -6.27 1.55 -3.96
N LEU A 520 -7.41 2.06 -4.41
CA LEU A 520 -7.85 3.44 -4.34
C LEU A 520 -9.28 3.43 -3.80
N LYS A 521 -9.42 3.72 -2.51
CA LYS A 521 -10.69 3.63 -1.79
C LYS A 521 -11.52 4.89 -2.02
N THR A 522 -12.65 4.76 -2.70
CA THR A 522 -13.55 5.87 -3.00
C THR A 522 -14.76 5.82 -2.08
N TYR A 523 -14.56 6.16 -0.80
CA TYR A 523 -15.59 6.10 0.24
C TYR A 523 -16.14 7.47 0.66
N HIS A 524 -15.54 8.56 0.16
CA HIS A 524 -15.84 9.93 0.60
C HIS A 524 -16.02 10.86 -0.61
N SER A 525 -16.60 12.04 -0.35
CA SER A 525 -16.87 13.08 -1.36
C SER A 525 -15.67 13.99 -1.59
N ASP A 526 -15.69 14.73 -2.71
CA ASP A 526 -14.73 15.80 -3.02
C ASP A 526 -13.28 15.32 -3.08
N ILE A 527 -13.06 14.11 -3.62
CA ILE A 527 -11.76 13.46 -3.71
C ILE A 527 -11.13 13.68 -5.08
N GLN A 528 -9.81 13.90 -5.10
CA GLN A 528 -9.03 13.98 -6.34
C GLN A 528 -7.88 12.97 -6.34
N TYR A 529 -7.86 12.11 -7.36
CA TYR A 529 -6.73 11.26 -7.71
C TYR A 529 -6.09 11.77 -9.00
N GLU A 530 -4.78 12.01 -9.03
CA GLU A 530 -4.09 12.52 -10.23
C GLU A 530 -2.72 11.88 -10.45
N ARG A 531 -2.44 11.32 -11.63
CA ARG A 531 -1.12 10.71 -11.95
C ARG A 531 -0.70 9.67 -10.90
N ILE A 532 -1.55 8.66 -10.75
CA ILE A 532 -1.30 7.54 -9.84
C ILE A 532 -0.94 6.29 -10.64
N SER A 533 0.19 5.68 -10.30
CA SER A 533 0.61 4.38 -10.84
C SER A 533 0.23 3.27 -9.87
N VAL A 534 -0.41 2.22 -10.35
CA VAL A 534 -0.86 1.09 -9.53
C VAL A 534 -0.23 -0.21 -10.01
N TRP A 535 0.40 -0.94 -9.10
CA TRP A 535 0.78 -2.34 -9.27
C TRP A 535 -0.11 -3.19 -8.38
N LYS A 536 -0.98 -3.98 -8.98
CA LYS A 536 -2.07 -4.67 -8.29
C LYS A 536 -1.78 -6.17 -8.17
N GLY A 537 -1.83 -6.67 -6.94
CA GLY A 537 -1.83 -8.09 -6.61
C GLY A 537 -3.12 -8.79 -7.04
N PRO A 538 -3.33 -10.06 -6.67
CA PRO A 538 -4.51 -10.81 -7.07
C PRO A 538 -5.80 -10.44 -6.33
N ASN A 539 -5.76 -9.64 -5.25
CA ASN A 539 -6.94 -9.37 -4.42
C ASN A 539 -7.55 -7.97 -4.63
N ASP A 540 -8.88 -7.93 -4.70
CA ASP A 540 -9.75 -6.74 -4.74
C ASP A 540 -9.49 -5.73 -5.89
N PRO A 541 -10.42 -4.81 -6.18
CA PRO A 541 -10.32 -3.94 -7.35
C PRO A 541 -9.30 -2.82 -7.17
N VAL A 542 -8.91 -2.18 -8.28
CA VAL A 542 -8.05 -0.98 -8.20
C VAL A 542 -8.79 0.15 -7.52
N PHE A 543 -9.96 0.55 -8.01
CA PHE A 543 -10.89 1.46 -7.33
C PHE A 543 -11.96 0.65 -6.61
N GLN A 544 -12.14 0.87 -5.32
CA GLN A 544 -13.18 0.22 -4.53
C GLN A 544 -14.22 1.24 -4.06
N MET A 545 -15.50 0.94 -4.28
CA MET A 545 -16.63 1.77 -3.86
C MET A 545 -17.79 1.01 -3.20
N GLY A 546 -17.61 -0.30 -2.96
CA GLY A 546 -18.60 -1.16 -2.32
C GLY A 546 -18.45 -1.20 -0.80
N TRP A 547 -18.59 -2.41 -0.24
CA TRP A 547 -18.56 -2.73 1.20
C TRP A 547 -19.72 -2.20 2.05
N ALA A 548 -20.22 -1.01 1.76
CA ALA A 548 -21.37 -0.41 2.43
C ALA A 548 -22.15 0.49 1.46
N PRO A 549 -23.45 0.70 1.66
CA PRO A 549 -24.18 1.73 0.91
C PRO A 549 -23.57 3.11 1.17
N GLN A 550 -23.09 3.78 0.12
CA GLN A 550 -22.40 5.08 0.20
C GLN A 550 -23.28 6.23 -0.29
N ASN A 551 -23.14 7.40 0.33
CA ASN A 551 -23.67 8.66 -0.18
C ASN A 551 -22.51 9.64 -0.39
N LEU A 552 -22.00 9.72 -1.61
CA LEU A 552 -20.83 10.53 -1.94
C LEU A 552 -20.94 11.19 -3.30
N GLN A 553 -20.24 12.30 -3.47
CA GLN A 553 -20.23 13.04 -4.72
C GLN A 553 -18.87 13.66 -5.03
N ASN A 554 -18.68 14.06 -6.29
CA ASN A 554 -17.52 14.86 -6.73
C ASN A 554 -16.18 14.12 -6.54
N VAL A 555 -16.09 12.89 -7.03
CA VAL A 555 -14.83 12.14 -7.05
C VAL A 555 -14.23 12.23 -8.44
N TYR A 556 -13.01 12.72 -8.54
CA TYR A 556 -12.31 12.91 -9.81
C TYR A 556 -11.01 12.12 -9.80
N ALA A 557 -10.87 11.21 -10.75
CA ALA A 557 -9.64 10.50 -11.02
C ALA A 557 -9.13 10.91 -12.40
N LYS A 558 -7.84 11.24 -12.48
CA LYS A 558 -7.20 11.67 -13.71
C LYS A 558 -5.85 11.03 -13.89
N ASP A 559 -5.56 10.57 -15.10
CA ASP A 559 -4.26 10.05 -15.50
C ASP A 559 -3.79 8.89 -14.61
N ILE A 560 -4.62 7.86 -14.49
CA ILE A 560 -4.34 6.67 -13.68
C ILE A 560 -3.68 5.62 -14.56
N THR A 561 -2.53 5.08 -14.13
CA THR A 561 -1.85 4.02 -14.87
C THR A 561 -1.79 2.73 -14.08
N ILE A 562 -2.30 1.65 -14.66
CA ILE A 562 -2.19 0.29 -14.14
C ILE A 562 -0.95 -0.34 -14.77
N LEU A 563 0.10 -0.50 -13.97
CA LEU A 563 1.38 -1.07 -14.41
C LEU A 563 1.27 -2.58 -14.63
N HIS A 564 0.64 -3.26 -13.68
CA HIS A 564 0.43 -4.70 -13.64
C HIS A 564 -0.78 -5.07 -12.79
N THR A 565 -1.40 -6.19 -13.15
CA THR A 565 -2.45 -6.90 -12.41
C THR A 565 -2.21 -8.40 -12.54
N ARG A 566 -2.70 -9.20 -11.59
CA ARG A 566 -2.53 -10.68 -11.63
C ARG A 566 -3.68 -11.47 -11.01
N PHE A 567 -4.91 -11.02 -11.22
CA PHE A 567 -6.13 -11.72 -10.77
C PHE A 567 -6.19 -13.15 -11.32
N LYS A 568 -6.32 -14.15 -10.46
CA LYS A 568 -6.22 -15.58 -10.83
C LYS A 568 -7.56 -16.28 -10.99
N SER A 569 -8.57 -15.76 -10.32
CA SER A 569 -9.89 -16.33 -10.34
C SER A 569 -10.88 -15.21 -10.18
N TRP A 570 -12.02 -15.39 -10.83
CA TRP A 570 -13.24 -14.82 -10.34
C TRP A 570 -13.44 -15.34 -8.92
N ASP A 571 -13.32 -14.47 -7.91
CA ASP A 571 -13.61 -14.92 -6.56
C ASP A 571 -15.13 -15.04 -6.39
N LYS A 572 -15.61 -16.21 -5.96
CA LYS A 572 -17.02 -16.40 -5.59
C LYS A 572 -17.36 -15.72 -4.25
N GLU A 573 -16.36 -15.15 -3.57
CA GLU A 573 -16.44 -14.50 -2.26
C GLU A 573 -16.65 -12.97 -2.31
N ALA A 574 -17.21 -12.41 -3.40
CA ALA A 574 -17.62 -10.99 -3.47
C ALA A 574 -16.53 -9.93 -3.68
N LEU A 575 -15.33 -10.34 -4.12
CA LEU A 575 -14.19 -9.45 -4.30
C LEU A 575 -13.99 -9.14 -5.80
N PRO A 576 -14.27 -7.91 -6.29
CA PRO A 576 -14.21 -7.62 -7.70
C PRO A 576 -12.78 -7.71 -8.24
N SER A 577 -12.54 -8.64 -9.17
CA SER A 577 -11.31 -8.67 -9.98
C SER A 577 -11.42 -7.70 -11.16
N ALA A 578 -11.37 -6.40 -10.90
CA ALA A 578 -11.57 -5.34 -11.91
C ALA A 578 -10.76 -4.08 -11.61
N ILE A 579 -10.69 -3.16 -12.57
CA ILE A 579 -10.13 -1.82 -12.34
C ILE A 579 -11.06 -1.02 -11.44
N ILE A 580 -12.36 -0.99 -11.72
CA ILE A 580 -13.37 -0.28 -10.94
C ILE A 580 -14.31 -1.32 -10.37
N GLY A 581 -14.37 -1.44 -9.05
CA GLY A 581 -15.15 -2.47 -8.40
C GLY A 581 -15.99 -1.97 -7.24
N ALA A 582 -17.10 -2.66 -7.02
CA ALA A 582 -17.92 -2.52 -5.83
C ALA A 582 -18.22 -3.91 -5.24
N SER A 583 -17.57 -4.24 -4.12
CA SER A 583 -17.82 -5.47 -3.36
C SER A 583 -19.24 -5.49 -2.77
N TYR A 584 -19.74 -6.69 -2.41
CA TYR A 584 -20.96 -6.79 -1.60
C TYR A 584 -20.81 -6.06 -0.27
N SER A 585 -21.94 -5.82 0.39
CA SER A 585 -21.92 -5.36 1.77
C SER A 585 -21.18 -6.34 2.68
N TYR A 586 -20.28 -5.84 3.54
CA TYR A 586 -19.72 -6.65 4.62
C TYR A 586 -20.74 -6.94 5.74
N ASN A 587 -21.85 -6.21 5.75
CA ASN A 587 -22.97 -6.44 6.65
C ASN A 587 -24.16 -7.03 5.88
N SER A 588 -24.54 -8.26 6.20
CA SER A 588 -25.64 -8.98 5.54
C SER A 588 -26.98 -8.27 5.62
N ASP A 589 -27.16 -7.36 6.58
CA ASP A 589 -28.41 -6.62 6.78
C ASP A 589 -28.51 -5.37 5.89
N TRP A 590 -27.41 -4.96 5.26
CA TRP A 590 -27.42 -3.82 4.34
C TRP A 590 -27.78 -4.29 2.94
N ALA A 591 -29.00 -3.96 2.56
CA ALA A 591 -29.49 -4.04 1.19
C ALA A 591 -29.20 -2.73 0.42
N PHE A 592 -29.75 -2.65 -0.78
CA PHE A 592 -29.83 -1.39 -1.53
C PHE A 592 -30.48 -0.27 -0.70
N ALA A 593 -29.82 0.88 -0.67
CA ALA A 593 -30.27 2.11 -0.01
C ALA A 593 -30.77 3.11 -1.07
N PRO A 594 -32.09 3.24 -1.28
CA PRO A 594 -32.67 4.08 -2.34
C PRO A 594 -32.48 5.59 -2.11
N ASP A 595 -32.11 6.00 -0.89
CA ASP A 595 -31.85 7.39 -0.51
C ASP A 595 -30.37 7.78 -0.65
N LYS A 596 -29.51 6.85 -1.06
CA LYS A 596 -28.08 7.06 -1.23
C LYS A 596 -27.66 7.04 -2.70
N GLU A 597 -26.61 7.78 -3.02
CA GLU A 597 -26.03 7.81 -4.36
C GLU A 597 -24.50 7.98 -4.36
N ILE A 598 -23.87 7.41 -5.38
CA ILE A 598 -22.56 7.83 -5.88
C ILE A 598 -22.83 8.79 -7.05
N GLY A 599 -22.67 10.08 -6.80
CA GLY A 599 -22.94 11.16 -7.75
C GLY A 599 -21.67 11.78 -8.33
N ASN A 600 -21.68 12.20 -9.60
CA ASN A 600 -20.59 12.98 -10.22
C ASN A 600 -19.20 12.37 -9.96
N TRP A 601 -19.07 11.07 -10.24
CA TRP A 601 -17.81 10.34 -10.19
C TRP A 601 -17.21 10.31 -11.59
N LYS A 602 -15.96 10.76 -11.75
CA LYS A 602 -15.34 10.91 -13.07
C LYS A 602 -13.93 10.32 -13.09
N LEU A 603 -13.65 9.45 -14.06
CA LEU A 603 -12.31 8.98 -14.40
C LEU A 603 -11.95 9.45 -15.81
N SER A 604 -10.85 10.18 -15.95
CA SER A 604 -10.34 10.67 -17.24
C SER A 604 -8.88 10.28 -17.45
N GLY A 605 -8.58 9.56 -18.53
CA GLY A 605 -7.21 9.08 -18.77
C GLY A 605 -6.87 7.89 -17.88
N LEU A 606 -7.28 6.69 -18.30
CA LEU A 606 -6.89 5.43 -17.68
C LEU A 606 -5.99 4.68 -18.65
N TYR A 607 -4.77 4.38 -18.24
CA TYR A 607 -3.80 3.65 -19.04
C TYR A 607 -3.54 2.30 -18.40
N CYS A 608 -3.61 1.24 -19.18
CA CYS A 608 -3.33 -0.10 -18.71
C CYS A 608 -2.18 -0.66 -19.56
N ASP A 609 -0.99 -0.69 -18.97
CA ASP A 609 0.29 -0.90 -19.68
C ASP A 609 0.64 -2.40 -19.82
N ASP A 610 -0.13 -3.30 -19.20
CA ASP A 610 -0.01 -4.75 -19.33
C ASP A 610 -1.34 -5.40 -19.74
N LEU A 611 -1.47 -6.72 -19.67
CA LEU A 611 -2.75 -7.42 -19.77
C LEU A 611 -3.66 -7.02 -18.59
N CYS A 612 -4.92 -6.70 -18.88
CA CYS A 612 -5.78 -6.04 -17.90
C CYS A 612 -7.09 -6.78 -17.61
N PRO A 613 -7.62 -6.68 -16.38
CA PRO A 613 -8.92 -7.23 -16.04
C PRO A 613 -10.05 -6.41 -16.68
N ALA A 614 -11.28 -6.81 -16.36
CA ALA A 614 -12.48 -6.00 -16.54
C ALA A 614 -12.26 -4.54 -16.08
N LEU A 615 -12.83 -3.60 -16.82
CA LEU A 615 -12.90 -2.19 -16.44
C LEU A 615 -13.80 -2.01 -15.22
N VAL A 616 -15.00 -2.58 -15.25
CA VAL A 616 -16.03 -2.40 -14.22
C VAL A 616 -16.54 -3.74 -13.74
N HIS A 617 -16.60 -3.93 -12.43
CA HIS A 617 -17.29 -5.05 -11.81
C HIS A 617 -18.01 -4.64 -10.52
N ILE A 618 -19.34 -4.53 -10.60
CA ILE A 618 -20.21 -4.18 -9.48
C ILE A 618 -21.01 -5.40 -9.08
N TYR A 619 -20.80 -5.90 -7.86
CA TYR A 619 -21.38 -7.18 -7.42
C TYR A 619 -22.86 -7.08 -7.06
N THR A 620 -23.23 -6.09 -6.25
CA THR A 620 -24.62 -5.67 -6.00
C THR A 620 -24.62 -4.16 -5.89
N PRO A 621 -25.36 -3.44 -6.73
CA PRO A 621 -25.56 -2.01 -6.56
C PRO A 621 -26.25 -1.75 -5.21
N MET A 622 -25.54 -1.15 -4.25
CA MET A 622 -26.07 -0.84 -2.92
C MET A 622 -26.65 0.57 -2.81
N GLN A 623 -26.49 1.39 -3.86
CA GLN A 623 -26.95 2.77 -3.96
C GLN A 623 -27.11 3.14 -5.44
N HIS A 624 -27.68 4.32 -5.71
CA HIS A 624 -27.73 4.86 -7.07
C HIS A 624 -26.35 5.26 -7.60
N TYR A 625 -26.17 5.25 -8.92
CA TYR A 625 -24.96 5.74 -9.58
C TYR A 625 -25.33 6.80 -10.61
N ARG A 626 -25.03 8.07 -10.33
CA ARG A 626 -25.44 9.21 -11.15
C ARG A 626 -24.25 10.00 -11.65
N GLU A 627 -24.30 10.40 -12.91
CA GLU A 627 -23.21 11.14 -13.57
C GLU A 627 -21.85 10.44 -13.41
N PHE A 628 -21.85 9.11 -13.59
CA PHE A 628 -20.67 8.28 -13.49
C PHE A 628 -19.97 8.24 -14.84
N VAL A 629 -18.86 8.96 -14.98
CA VAL A 629 -18.17 9.16 -16.27
C VAL A 629 -16.82 8.46 -16.26
N ILE A 630 -16.55 7.66 -17.28
CA ILE A 630 -15.23 7.11 -17.58
C ILE A 630 -14.87 7.52 -19.01
N GLU A 631 -13.73 8.16 -19.19
CA GLU A 631 -13.28 8.60 -20.50
C GLU A 631 -11.78 8.38 -20.71
N ASN A 632 -11.42 8.14 -21.98
CA ASN A 632 -10.04 7.96 -22.42
C ASN A 632 -9.35 6.77 -21.72
N VAL A 633 -9.90 5.58 -21.92
CA VAL A 633 -9.33 4.31 -21.41
C VAL A 633 -8.49 3.67 -22.52
N ILE A 634 -7.25 3.29 -22.20
CA ILE A 634 -6.30 2.69 -23.15
C ILE A 634 -5.79 1.36 -22.58
N TYR A 635 -6.07 0.26 -23.28
CA TYR A 635 -5.51 -1.06 -23.02
C TYR A 635 -4.38 -1.35 -24.01
N ARG A 636 -3.12 -1.13 -23.60
CA ARG A 636 -1.96 -1.25 -24.51
C ARG A 636 -1.66 -2.69 -24.92
N LYS A 637 -1.92 -3.66 -24.03
CA LYS A 637 -1.73 -5.10 -24.33
C LYS A 637 -3.05 -5.87 -24.38
N GLY A 638 -4.17 -5.17 -24.37
CA GLY A 638 -5.51 -5.75 -24.35
C GLY A 638 -5.95 -6.27 -22.98
N ARG A 639 -7.17 -6.81 -22.95
CA ARG A 639 -7.75 -7.40 -21.74
C ARG A 639 -7.39 -8.87 -21.58
N TYR A 640 -7.64 -9.40 -20.39
CA TYR A 640 -7.55 -10.82 -20.13
C TYR A 640 -8.44 -11.60 -21.08
N SER A 641 -7.86 -12.63 -21.70
CA SER A 641 -8.61 -13.61 -22.48
C SER A 641 -9.32 -14.65 -21.59
N SER A 642 -9.04 -14.65 -20.27
CA SER A 642 -9.74 -15.52 -19.32
C SER A 642 -11.20 -15.12 -19.22
N GLY A 643 -12.09 -16.08 -19.44
CA GLY A 643 -13.47 -15.83 -19.84
C GLY A 643 -14.23 -14.84 -18.97
N ASP A 644 -14.07 -14.91 -17.64
CA ASP A 644 -14.81 -14.05 -16.70
C ASP A 644 -14.01 -12.85 -16.20
N LEU A 645 -12.68 -12.95 -16.19
CA LEU A 645 -11.82 -11.91 -15.59
C LEU A 645 -11.62 -10.69 -16.50
N GLY A 646 -11.82 -10.84 -17.81
CA GLY A 646 -11.75 -9.73 -18.77
C GLY A 646 -13.09 -9.04 -19.04
N LYS A 647 -14.21 -9.55 -18.50
CA LYS A 647 -15.57 -9.09 -18.82
C LYS A 647 -16.09 -8.11 -17.78
N ASP A 648 -16.62 -7.00 -18.27
CA ASP A 648 -17.31 -6.01 -17.44
C ASP A 648 -18.65 -6.57 -16.95
N ARG A 649 -18.96 -6.36 -15.66
CA ARG A 649 -20.15 -6.92 -15.02
C ARG A 649 -20.82 -5.96 -14.05
N VAL A 650 -22.14 -6.01 -14.05
CA VAL A 650 -22.97 -5.58 -12.94
C VAL A 650 -23.83 -6.78 -12.60
N THR A 651 -23.57 -7.42 -11.47
CA THR A 651 -24.33 -8.59 -11.02
C THR A 651 -25.35 -8.19 -9.97
N SER A 652 -26.23 -9.13 -9.66
CA SER A 652 -27.21 -9.01 -8.59
C SER A 652 -26.95 -10.10 -7.54
N TRP A 653 -27.44 -9.87 -6.32
CA TRP A 653 -27.29 -10.83 -5.22
C TRP A 653 -27.93 -12.19 -5.59
N ARG A 654 -27.58 -13.31 -4.93
CA ARG A 654 -28.03 -14.67 -5.29
C ARG A 654 -29.55 -14.89 -5.40
N ASP A 655 -30.34 -13.95 -4.90
CA ASP A 655 -31.81 -13.96 -4.97
C ASP A 655 -32.37 -12.82 -5.83
N TRP A 656 -31.50 -12.06 -6.49
CA TRP A 656 -31.90 -10.90 -7.26
C TRP A 656 -31.61 -11.12 -8.74
N GLU A 657 -32.54 -10.77 -9.62
CA GLU A 657 -32.34 -10.79 -11.08
C GLU A 657 -32.26 -9.36 -11.61
N ILE A 658 -31.48 -9.17 -12.67
CA ILE A 658 -31.41 -7.90 -13.38
C ILE A 658 -32.35 -7.96 -14.59
N GLU A 659 -33.36 -7.10 -14.58
CA GLU A 659 -34.20 -6.79 -15.75
C GLU A 659 -33.72 -5.47 -16.36
N HIS A 660 -33.36 -5.51 -17.65
CA HIS A 660 -32.94 -4.34 -18.42
C HIS A 660 -34.16 -3.69 -19.10
N SER A 661 -34.20 -2.36 -19.12
CA SER A 661 -35.14 -1.62 -19.96
C SER A 661 -34.39 -0.52 -20.73
N ASP A 662 -34.39 -0.61 -22.06
CA ASP A 662 -33.82 0.40 -22.96
C ASP A 662 -34.53 1.75 -22.73
N SER A 663 -33.76 2.78 -22.38
CA SER A 663 -34.26 4.15 -22.35
C SER A 663 -33.23 5.10 -22.95
N GLU A 664 -33.63 5.90 -23.93
CA GLU A 664 -32.80 6.84 -24.71
C GLU A 664 -32.09 7.94 -23.87
N LYS A 665 -32.10 7.87 -22.53
CA LYS A 665 -31.52 8.87 -21.61
C LYS A 665 -30.64 8.27 -20.49
N GLY A 666 -30.25 7.00 -20.62
CA GLY A 666 -29.48 6.25 -19.61
C GLY A 666 -30.19 4.95 -19.27
N ASP A 667 -29.41 3.92 -18.93
CA ASP A 667 -29.97 2.60 -18.67
C ASP A 667 -30.55 2.56 -17.26
N LYS A 668 -31.80 2.11 -17.17
CA LYS A 668 -32.42 1.77 -15.89
C LYS A 668 -32.22 0.29 -15.65
N ILE A 669 -31.48 -0.04 -14.59
CA ILE A 669 -31.27 -1.41 -14.17
C ILE A 669 -32.30 -1.69 -13.08
N THR A 670 -33.28 -2.55 -13.37
CA THR A 670 -34.20 -3.02 -12.34
C THR A 670 -33.56 -4.21 -11.67
N VAL A 671 -33.36 -4.12 -10.36
CA VAL A 671 -32.84 -5.22 -9.55
C VAL A 671 -34.05 -5.78 -8.78
N TRP A 672 -34.44 -7.02 -9.07
CA TRP A 672 -35.62 -7.65 -8.48
C TRP A 672 -35.22 -8.67 -7.43
N ASN A 673 -35.72 -8.59 -6.20
CA ASN A 673 -35.52 -9.65 -5.19
C ASN A 673 -36.60 -10.73 -5.28
N SER A 674 -36.23 -11.92 -5.76
CA SER A 674 -37.12 -13.07 -5.95
C SER A 674 -37.75 -13.62 -4.66
N LYS A 675 -37.16 -13.38 -3.48
CA LYS A 675 -37.70 -13.84 -2.19
C LYS A 675 -38.72 -12.90 -1.59
N THR A 676 -38.60 -11.60 -1.86
CA THR A 676 -39.49 -10.58 -1.29
C THR A 676 -40.47 -10.00 -2.31
N ASP A 677 -40.32 -10.36 -3.58
CA ASP A 677 -41.06 -9.80 -4.72
C ASP A 677 -40.97 -8.26 -4.82
N VAL A 678 -39.90 -7.69 -4.27
CA VAL A 678 -39.66 -6.25 -4.31
C VAL A 678 -38.81 -5.95 -5.55
N LYS A 679 -39.41 -5.26 -6.52
CA LYS A 679 -38.69 -4.63 -7.63
C LYS A 679 -38.12 -3.30 -7.17
N GLN A 680 -36.79 -3.16 -7.22
CA GLN A 680 -36.12 -1.91 -6.91
C GLN A 680 -35.44 -1.39 -8.16
N LEU A 681 -35.69 -0.12 -8.46
CA LEU A 681 -35.17 0.51 -9.65
C LEU A 681 -33.88 1.24 -9.27
N VAL A 682 -32.75 0.78 -9.80
CA VAL A 682 -31.47 1.42 -9.58
C VAL A 682 -31.17 2.28 -10.80
N ASP A 683 -31.13 3.60 -10.59
CA ASP A 683 -30.66 4.54 -11.61
C ASP A 683 -29.14 4.34 -11.86
N PHE A 684 -28.81 4.00 -13.11
CA PHE A 684 -27.44 3.86 -13.61
C PHE A 684 -27.19 4.86 -14.74
N HIS A 685 -26.58 6.00 -14.43
CA HIS A 685 -26.18 6.98 -15.44
C HIS A 685 -24.68 6.88 -15.69
N PHE A 686 -24.28 5.86 -16.45
CA PHE A 686 -22.89 5.65 -16.86
C PHE A 686 -22.62 6.26 -18.24
N ARG A 687 -21.46 6.90 -18.38
CA ARG A 687 -20.94 7.30 -19.68
C ARG A 687 -19.51 6.78 -19.81
N ILE A 688 -19.29 5.84 -20.72
CA ILE A 688 -17.96 5.34 -21.08
C ILE A 688 -17.64 5.81 -22.49
N SER A 689 -16.51 6.48 -22.69
CA SER A 689 -16.12 7.01 -24.01
C SER A 689 -14.63 6.89 -24.29
N ASN A 690 -14.26 6.87 -25.58
CA ASN A 690 -12.88 6.80 -26.07
C ASN A 690 -12.08 5.62 -25.50
N VAL A 691 -12.68 4.44 -25.43
CA VAL A 691 -11.95 3.21 -25.07
C VAL A 691 -11.20 2.69 -26.29
N ARG A 692 -9.89 2.52 -26.14
CA ARG A 692 -9.01 2.00 -27.19
C ARG A 692 -8.35 0.73 -26.69
N GLU A 693 -8.40 -0.30 -27.52
CA GLU A 693 -7.68 -1.55 -27.33
C GLU A 693 -6.87 -1.77 -28.61
N ASP A 694 -5.54 -1.87 -28.48
CA ASP A 694 -4.66 -2.06 -29.63
C ASP A 694 -4.92 -3.44 -30.26
N GLY A 695 -5.87 -3.49 -31.21
CA GLY A 695 -6.15 -4.69 -32.02
C GLY A 695 -7.63 -5.07 -32.22
N ASN A 696 -8.59 -4.55 -31.44
CA ASN A 696 -10.04 -4.64 -31.71
C ASN A 696 -10.85 -3.84 -30.68
N ASN A 697 -11.69 -2.90 -31.14
CA ASN A 697 -12.55 -2.10 -30.27
C ASN A 697 -13.87 -2.82 -29.97
N ARG A 698 -13.99 -3.55 -28.85
CA ARG A 698 -15.30 -3.93 -28.29
C ARG A 698 -15.29 -3.92 -26.76
N ILE A 699 -16.26 -3.24 -26.17
CA ILE A 699 -16.67 -3.43 -24.77
C ILE A 699 -17.93 -4.30 -24.83
N GLN A 700 -17.91 -5.47 -24.21
CA GLN A 700 -19.08 -6.31 -24.05
C GLN A 700 -19.39 -6.42 -22.56
N MET A 701 -20.53 -5.88 -22.14
CA MET A 701 -21.08 -6.18 -20.81
C MET A 701 -21.94 -7.42 -20.93
N VAL A 702 -21.77 -8.34 -19.99
CA VAL A 702 -22.57 -9.58 -19.92
C VAL A 702 -23.39 -9.52 -18.64
N GLY A 703 -24.71 -9.47 -18.76
CA GLY A 703 -25.64 -9.69 -17.65
C GLY A 703 -25.83 -11.18 -17.39
N ASP A 704 -26.25 -11.55 -16.18
CA ASP A 704 -26.44 -12.96 -15.77
C ASP A 704 -27.68 -13.63 -16.40
N ASN A 705 -28.50 -12.89 -17.15
CA ASN A 705 -29.55 -13.42 -18.03
C ASN A 705 -29.11 -13.31 -19.49
N THR A 706 -29.32 -14.36 -20.27
CA THR A 706 -28.65 -14.75 -21.53
C THR A 706 -28.71 -13.81 -22.75
N ASP A 707 -29.06 -12.54 -22.60
CA ASP A 707 -29.08 -11.56 -23.70
C ASP A 707 -27.98 -10.52 -23.49
N GLY A 708 -26.85 -10.70 -24.19
CA GLY A 708 -25.71 -9.78 -24.13
C GLY A 708 -26.05 -8.39 -24.69
N PHE A 709 -25.63 -7.34 -23.98
CA PHE A 709 -25.72 -5.95 -24.44
C PHE A 709 -24.39 -5.49 -25.07
N GLU A 710 -24.49 -4.79 -26.20
CA GLU A 710 -23.43 -3.92 -26.73
C GLU A 710 -23.74 -2.48 -26.29
N TRP A 711 -22.80 -1.82 -25.61
CA TRP A 711 -22.90 -0.40 -25.30
C TRP A 711 -22.48 0.44 -26.51
N TRP A 712 -23.28 1.43 -26.87
CA TRP A 712 -22.92 2.38 -27.92
C TRP A 712 -21.86 3.35 -27.43
N ILE A 713 -20.62 3.13 -27.88
CA ILE A 713 -19.50 4.05 -27.72
C ILE A 713 -19.79 5.30 -28.56
N GLY A 714 -19.97 6.45 -27.92
CA GLY A 714 -20.00 7.74 -28.61
C GLY A 714 -18.61 8.06 -29.17
N TYR A 715 -18.45 7.97 -30.48
CA TYR A 715 -17.23 8.41 -31.18
C TYR A 715 -17.22 9.93 -31.29
N PRO A 716 -16.14 10.64 -30.91
CA PRO A 716 -15.93 11.99 -31.40
C PRO A 716 -15.75 11.89 -32.92
N GLY A 717 -16.65 12.54 -33.66
CA GLY A 717 -16.65 12.53 -35.12
C GLY A 717 -15.28 12.86 -35.71
N ASP A 718 -14.96 12.15 -36.78
CA ASP A 718 -13.88 12.41 -37.74
C ASP A 718 -13.82 13.92 -38.10
N LEU A 719 -13.07 14.71 -37.33
CA LEU A 719 -12.48 15.95 -37.83
C LEU A 719 -11.18 15.57 -38.53
N ARG A 720 -11.31 15.08 -39.77
CA ARG A 720 -10.20 15.07 -40.70
C ARG A 720 -9.88 16.52 -41.07
N PRO A 721 -8.65 17.03 -40.86
CA PRO A 721 -8.21 18.21 -41.57
C PRO A 721 -8.14 17.82 -43.06
N ALA A 722 -8.88 18.54 -43.89
CA ALA A 722 -8.78 18.40 -45.33
C ALA A 722 -7.37 18.81 -45.79
N GLY A 723 -6.61 17.81 -46.25
CA GLY A 723 -5.63 17.90 -47.34
C GLY A 723 -4.31 18.63 -47.06
N TYR A 724 -3.20 17.90 -47.18
CA TYR A 724 -2.08 18.24 -48.08
C TYR A 724 -1.33 16.93 -48.43
N PRO A 725 -0.84 16.74 -49.66
CA PRO A 725 -0.11 15.54 -50.04
C PRO A 725 1.40 15.66 -49.77
N LEU A 726 1.96 14.52 -49.35
CA LEU A 726 3.35 14.17 -49.02
C LEU A 726 3.87 14.62 -47.64
#